data_AF-A0A536HQX7-F1
#
_entry.id   AF-A0A536HQX7-F1
#
_cell.length_a   1.000
_cell.length_b   1.000
_cell.length_c   1.000
_cell.angle_alpha   90.00
_cell.angle_beta   90.00
_cell.angle_gamma   90.00
#
_symmetry.space_group_name_H-M   'P 1'
#
loop_
_entity.id
_entity.type
_entity.pdbx_description
1 polymer ?
#
loop_
_entity_poly.entity_id
_entity_poly.type
_entity_poly.pdbx_seq_one_letter_code
_entity_poly.pdbx_strand_id
1 'polypeptide(L)'
;YAAKLIPNRGAWLEIETSGKDILTVKIDRKRKIPVTTLVRALGYGSNNEIKALFADVDNNAEHKFIQSTLDKDSSTDVNDALVEMYKKIRPGDPPTVDNARALMTSLFFNPRRFDLSKVGRFKLNRRLGLGTDMNIRTLSNDDFIAIIRKLIELNNGAGEPDDIDHLGNRRVRAVGELLQNQFRMGLIRMERIIKERMTICDAATVTAASLINARPVVAAIKEFFGSSQLSQFMDQTNPLAELTHKRRLSALGPGGLSRERAGFDVRDVHHSHYGRICPIETPEGPNIGLMGSLATFARVNGYGFIETPFRRVYSTIPADKAHRDKLVGQTLRDDVFEPSNKRNKLAKKGDVLDQAAIDALVKAKAGDIPIIPWVSDEIQFLSADEEDRYIVAQANAPVDENGHFLEERTTARTKNLFLVADVNRIEYMDVSPKQTVSVATALIPFLEHDDANRALMGSNMQRQAVPLVVTEAPIVGTGMEAAAAKDSGELIVAKTAGTIVSCAAPPPADSVAAKLDSFKRELGILLKPDDGSAEQWYAVHKFERSNQGTCLSQRVIVKAGDHVAAGTPLADGPATSEGELALGRNILVAFMPWEGYNYEDAILISESVVREDKYTSIHIEEYEIEARDTKLGPEEITRDIPNVSDETLKNLDERGIVYIGAEVHPGDILVGKITPKGESELSAEERLLRAIFGEKAREVRDSSLRVPHGERGIVVDVKIFSRETKDELAPGVNQLVRVYVAQKRKIAQGDKMAGRHGNKGVIARILPTEDMPYMPDGTPVELVLNPLGVPSRMNLGQVLETHLGWAAHALG
;
A
#
# COMPACT_ATOMS: atom_id res chain seq x y z
N TYR A 1 -6.66 7.23 -35.44
CA TYR A 1 -6.18 7.39 -34.05
C TYR A 1 -7.22 8.13 -33.19
N ALA A 2 -7.01 8.22 -31.87
CA ALA A 2 -7.81 9.04 -30.96
C ALA A 2 -6.94 9.68 -29.88
N ALA A 3 -7.30 10.89 -29.44
CA ALA A 3 -6.67 11.63 -28.36
C ALA A 3 -7.70 11.90 -27.25
N LYS A 4 -7.31 11.66 -25.99
CA LYS A 4 -8.17 11.89 -24.82
C LYS A 4 -7.44 12.80 -23.84
N LEU A 5 -8.06 13.93 -23.50
CA LEU A 5 -7.60 14.82 -22.43
C LEU A 5 -8.46 14.59 -21.20
N ILE A 6 -7.82 14.10 -20.13
CA ILE A 6 -8.46 13.79 -18.86
C ILE A 6 -8.01 14.82 -17.83
N PRO A 7 -8.88 15.77 -17.43
CA PRO A 7 -8.53 16.73 -16.39
C PRO A 7 -8.57 16.07 -15.01
N ASN A 8 -7.88 16.67 -14.03
CA ASN A 8 -8.07 16.31 -12.63
C ASN A 8 -9.52 16.59 -12.19
N ARG A 9 -10.10 17.67 -12.73
CA ARG A 9 -11.51 18.03 -12.57
C ARG A 9 -11.99 18.86 -13.74
N GLY A 10 -13.17 18.57 -14.26
CA GLY A 10 -13.79 19.29 -15.37
C GLY A 10 -14.26 18.37 -16.49
N ALA A 11 -14.64 18.95 -17.61
CA ALA A 11 -15.13 18.20 -18.77
C ALA A 11 -14.00 17.45 -19.49
N TRP A 12 -14.26 16.20 -19.89
CA TRP A 12 -13.32 15.43 -20.69
C TRP A 12 -13.38 15.89 -22.15
N LEU A 13 -12.24 15.84 -22.84
CA LEU A 13 -12.16 16.11 -24.28
C LEU A 13 -11.68 14.84 -24.98
N GLU A 14 -12.48 14.30 -25.89
CA GLU A 14 -12.14 13.11 -26.67
C GLU A 14 -12.20 13.46 -28.15
N ILE A 15 -11.07 13.39 -28.84
CA ILE A 15 -10.96 13.66 -30.28
C ILE A 15 -10.63 12.36 -30.99
N GLU A 16 -11.40 12.00 -32.00
CA GLU A 16 -11.26 10.74 -32.73
C GLU A 16 -11.28 10.97 -34.24
N THR A 17 -10.43 10.24 -34.94
CA THR A 17 -10.37 10.22 -36.41
C THR A 17 -11.15 9.00 -36.91
N SER A 18 -12.12 9.23 -37.79
CA SER A 18 -12.86 8.17 -38.47
C SER A 18 -12.09 7.62 -39.67
N GLY A 19 -12.45 6.44 -40.18
CA GLY A 19 -11.85 5.88 -41.41
C GLY A 19 -12.21 6.62 -42.71
N LYS A 20 -12.94 7.74 -42.62
CA LYS A 20 -13.21 8.67 -43.73
C LYS A 20 -12.47 10.00 -43.52
N ASP A 21 -11.37 9.96 -42.74
CA ASP A 21 -10.50 11.09 -42.39
C ASP A 21 -11.16 12.26 -41.65
N ILE A 22 -12.39 12.09 -41.17
CA ILE A 22 -13.08 13.14 -40.42
C ILE A 22 -12.67 13.09 -38.95
N LEU A 23 -12.27 14.25 -38.45
CA LEU A 23 -11.97 14.49 -37.05
C LEU A 23 -13.23 14.94 -36.32
N THR A 24 -13.60 14.20 -35.27
CA THR A 24 -14.74 14.54 -34.41
C THR A 24 -14.30 14.68 -32.97
N VAL A 25 -14.96 15.56 -32.22
CA VAL A 25 -14.74 15.76 -30.80
C VAL A 25 -16.01 15.46 -30.01
N LYS A 26 -15.83 14.87 -28.83
CA LYS A 26 -16.85 14.70 -27.81
C LYS A 26 -16.39 15.45 -26.56
N ILE A 27 -17.27 16.29 -26.04
CA ILE A 27 -17.07 16.99 -24.77
C ILE A 27 -17.90 16.26 -23.72
N ASP A 28 -17.27 15.81 -22.64
CA ASP A 28 -17.93 15.09 -21.53
C ASP A 28 -18.77 13.88 -21.98
N ARG A 29 -18.23 13.12 -22.95
CA ARG A 29 -18.86 11.93 -23.55
C ARG A 29 -20.25 12.19 -24.14
N LYS A 30 -20.55 13.45 -24.51
CA LYS A 30 -21.77 13.85 -25.21
C LYS A 30 -21.67 13.54 -26.72
N ARG A 31 -22.62 14.08 -27.50
CA ARG A 31 -22.72 13.87 -28.95
C ARG A 31 -21.45 14.34 -29.67
N LYS A 32 -21.06 13.60 -30.72
CA LYS A 32 -19.95 13.98 -31.61
C LYS A 32 -20.26 15.28 -32.33
N ILE A 33 -19.28 16.16 -32.40
CA ILE A 33 -19.27 17.36 -33.24
C ILE A 33 -18.00 17.37 -34.09
N PRO A 34 -18.01 17.96 -35.30
CA PRO A 34 -16.78 18.19 -36.07
C PRO A 34 -15.76 18.98 -35.26
N VAL A 35 -14.48 18.62 -35.33
CA VAL A 35 -13.41 19.33 -34.61
C VAL A 35 -13.32 20.80 -35.04
N THR A 36 -13.62 21.09 -36.30
CA THR A 36 -13.60 22.46 -36.85
C THR A 36 -14.65 23.36 -36.19
N THR A 37 -15.81 22.82 -35.79
CA THR A 37 -16.82 23.54 -35.01
C THR A 37 -16.25 23.98 -33.65
N LEU A 38 -15.46 23.13 -32.99
CA LEU A 38 -14.77 23.50 -31.75
C LEU A 38 -13.72 24.59 -32.00
N VAL A 39 -12.91 24.45 -33.06
CA VAL A 39 -11.87 25.44 -33.40
C VAL A 39 -12.49 26.81 -33.72
N ARG A 40 -13.63 26.86 -34.41
CA ARG A 40 -14.41 28.09 -34.61
C ARG A 40 -14.90 28.69 -33.30
N ALA A 41 -15.46 27.86 -32.42
CA ALA A 41 -15.94 28.30 -31.11
C ALA A 41 -14.82 28.89 -30.22
N LEU A 42 -13.55 28.52 -30.45
CA LEU A 42 -12.37 29.10 -29.78
C LEU A 42 -11.98 30.49 -30.31
N GLY A 43 -12.49 30.90 -31.48
CA GLY A 43 -12.29 32.24 -32.05
C GLY A 43 -11.77 32.29 -33.49
N TYR A 44 -11.45 31.14 -34.11
CA TYR A 44 -10.93 31.10 -35.49
C TYR A 44 -12.08 30.96 -36.50
N GLY A 45 -12.59 32.09 -36.98
CA GLY A 45 -13.88 32.15 -37.65
C GLY A 45 -13.88 31.65 -39.10
N SER A 46 -12.80 31.87 -39.85
CA SER A 46 -12.78 31.59 -41.29
C SER A 46 -12.18 30.22 -41.64
N ASN A 47 -12.66 29.60 -42.72
CA ASN A 47 -12.14 28.30 -43.19
C ASN A 47 -10.64 28.39 -43.54
N ASN A 48 -10.21 29.54 -44.04
CA ASN A 48 -8.82 29.78 -44.42
C ASN A 48 -7.92 29.90 -43.19
N GLU A 49 -8.38 30.56 -42.12
CA GLU A 49 -7.67 30.60 -40.83
C GLU A 49 -7.48 29.19 -40.27
N ILE A 50 -8.55 28.39 -40.23
CA ILE A 50 -8.48 27.01 -39.71
C ILE A 50 -7.51 26.17 -40.53
N LYS A 51 -7.55 26.26 -41.86
CA LYS A 51 -6.60 25.55 -42.73
C LYS A 51 -5.16 26.00 -42.49
N ALA A 52 -4.92 27.30 -42.34
CA ALA A 52 -3.59 27.84 -42.09
C ALA A 52 -2.99 27.32 -40.77
N LEU A 53 -3.80 27.12 -39.74
CA LEU A 53 -3.35 26.58 -38.45
C LEU A 53 -2.80 25.15 -38.51
N PHE A 54 -3.15 24.37 -39.52
CA PHE A 54 -2.76 22.96 -39.65
C PHE A 54 -2.05 22.64 -40.97
N ALA A 55 -1.76 23.63 -41.81
CA ALA A 55 -1.21 23.42 -43.15
C ALA A 55 0.16 22.71 -43.16
N ASP A 56 0.93 22.85 -42.09
CA ASP A 56 2.23 22.20 -41.91
C ASP A 56 2.11 20.71 -41.58
N VAL A 57 1.04 20.30 -40.88
CA VAL A 57 0.82 18.91 -40.43
C VAL A 57 -0.17 18.14 -41.31
N ASP A 58 -1.18 18.80 -41.89
CA ASP A 58 -2.17 18.24 -42.83
C ASP A 58 -1.65 18.38 -44.27
N ASN A 59 -0.47 17.82 -44.51
CA ASN A 59 0.29 17.98 -45.76
C ASN A 59 0.24 16.74 -46.68
N ASN A 60 -0.55 15.72 -46.31
CA ASN A 60 -0.69 14.50 -47.09
C ASN A 60 -1.58 14.74 -48.32
N ALA A 61 -1.14 14.29 -49.49
CA ALA A 61 -1.87 14.47 -50.74
C ALA A 61 -3.15 13.62 -50.82
N GLU A 62 -3.15 12.44 -50.19
CA GLU A 62 -4.25 11.46 -50.22
C GLU A 62 -5.25 11.67 -49.06
N HIS A 63 -4.74 12.03 -47.88
CA HIS A 63 -5.53 12.21 -46.66
C HIS A 63 -5.58 13.68 -46.25
N LYS A 64 -6.75 14.32 -46.42
CA LYS A 64 -6.98 15.73 -46.06
C LYS A 64 -7.94 15.84 -44.89
N PHE A 65 -7.40 15.78 -43.67
CA PHE A 65 -8.22 15.63 -42.45
C PHE A 65 -9.04 16.89 -42.14
N ILE A 66 -8.45 18.08 -42.29
CA ILE A 66 -9.16 19.34 -41.98
C ILE A 66 -10.20 19.65 -43.05
N GLN A 67 -9.88 19.44 -44.33
CA GLN A 67 -10.82 19.67 -45.43
C GLN A 67 -12.06 18.77 -45.31
N SER A 68 -11.86 17.45 -45.13
CA SER A 68 -12.96 16.50 -45.00
C SER A 68 -13.84 16.77 -43.77
N THR A 69 -13.24 17.32 -42.71
CA THR A 69 -13.96 17.75 -41.50
C THR A 69 -14.76 19.04 -41.73
N LEU A 70 -14.18 20.03 -42.43
CA LEU A 70 -14.88 21.27 -42.82
C LEU A 70 -16.09 20.99 -43.73
N ASP A 71 -15.99 20.01 -44.63
CA ASP A 71 -17.10 19.64 -45.52
C ASP A 71 -18.31 19.06 -44.75
N LYS A 72 -18.08 18.59 -43.52
CA LYS A 72 -19.13 18.10 -42.60
C LYS A 72 -19.54 19.10 -41.51
N ASP A 73 -18.86 20.22 -41.42
CA ASP A 73 -19.14 21.27 -40.46
C ASP A 73 -20.30 22.12 -40.95
N SER A 74 -21.42 22.11 -40.23
CA SER A 74 -22.58 22.96 -40.52
C SER A 74 -22.38 24.41 -40.09
N SER A 75 -21.38 24.69 -39.26
CA SER A 75 -21.14 26.02 -38.73
C SER A 75 -20.35 26.91 -39.69
N THR A 76 -20.78 28.16 -39.82
CA THR A 76 -20.17 29.13 -40.75
C THR A 76 -19.37 30.21 -40.06
N ASP A 77 -19.81 30.66 -38.88
CA ASP A 77 -19.14 31.68 -38.07
C ASP A 77 -18.95 31.23 -36.61
N VAL A 78 -18.27 32.07 -35.81
CA VAL A 78 -17.96 31.77 -34.39
C VAL A 78 -19.23 31.64 -33.54
N ASN A 79 -20.26 32.45 -33.80
CA ASN A 79 -21.48 32.48 -33.00
C ASN A 79 -22.37 31.26 -33.28
N ASP A 80 -22.47 30.88 -34.55
CA ASP A 80 -23.16 29.68 -35.03
C ASP A 80 -22.48 28.42 -34.48
N ALA A 81 -21.15 28.36 -34.50
CA ALA A 81 -20.38 27.26 -33.90
C ALA A 81 -20.61 27.13 -32.38
N LEU A 82 -20.64 28.26 -31.65
CA LEU A 82 -20.96 28.27 -30.22
C LEU A 82 -22.38 27.74 -29.95
N VAL A 83 -23.37 28.20 -30.73
CA VAL A 83 -24.76 27.78 -30.63
C VAL A 83 -24.92 26.28 -30.97
N GLU A 84 -24.25 25.81 -32.02
CA GLU A 84 -24.28 24.40 -32.41
C GLU A 84 -23.68 23.50 -31.33
N MET A 85 -22.51 23.87 -30.81
CA MET A 85 -21.88 23.16 -29.69
C MET A 85 -22.81 23.15 -28.46
N TYR A 86 -23.45 24.28 -28.14
CA TYR A 86 -24.39 24.38 -27.02
C TYR A 86 -25.58 23.42 -27.19
N LYS A 87 -26.22 23.40 -28.36
CA LYS A 87 -27.33 22.47 -28.68
C LYS A 87 -26.94 21.00 -28.49
N LYS A 88 -25.69 20.64 -28.77
CA LYS A 88 -25.21 19.25 -28.67
C LYS A 88 -24.89 18.85 -27.23
N ILE A 89 -24.40 19.78 -26.41
CA ILE A 89 -24.11 19.56 -24.99
C ILE A 89 -25.39 19.62 -24.15
N ARG A 90 -26.27 20.59 -24.45
CA ARG A 90 -27.54 20.87 -23.75
C ARG A 90 -28.72 20.98 -24.73
N PRO A 91 -29.28 19.84 -25.18
CA PRO A 91 -30.32 19.84 -26.21
C PRO A 91 -31.68 20.39 -25.77
N GLY A 92 -31.90 20.61 -24.47
CA GLY A 92 -33.17 21.13 -23.93
C GLY A 92 -33.18 22.61 -23.54
N ASP A 93 -32.01 23.26 -23.48
CA ASP A 93 -31.90 24.65 -23.05
C ASP A 93 -31.96 25.60 -24.27
N PRO A 94 -32.57 26.79 -24.16
CA PRO A 94 -32.60 27.77 -25.25
C PRO A 94 -31.17 28.19 -25.63
N PRO A 95 -30.75 27.98 -26.90
CA PRO A 95 -29.36 28.20 -27.31
C PRO A 95 -29.16 29.67 -27.72
N THR A 96 -28.85 30.52 -26.74
CA THR A 96 -28.41 31.90 -27.01
C THR A 96 -26.88 31.95 -27.09
N VAL A 97 -26.35 32.91 -27.85
CA VAL A 97 -24.90 33.11 -28.01
C VAL A 97 -24.23 33.37 -26.66
N ASP A 98 -24.86 34.16 -25.79
CA ASP A 98 -24.32 34.47 -24.46
C ASP A 98 -24.27 33.24 -23.56
N ASN A 99 -25.33 32.41 -23.56
CA ASN A 99 -25.34 31.15 -22.81
C ASN A 99 -24.29 30.18 -23.34
N ALA A 100 -24.12 30.12 -24.65
CA ALA A 100 -23.13 29.27 -25.31
C ALA A 100 -21.69 29.69 -24.96
N ARG A 101 -21.40 30.99 -25.04
CA ARG A 101 -20.10 31.55 -24.66
C ARG A 101 -19.81 31.35 -23.18
N ALA A 102 -20.79 31.60 -22.31
CA ALA A 102 -20.67 31.38 -20.88
C ALA A 102 -20.41 29.90 -20.55
N LEU A 103 -21.11 28.97 -21.23
CA LEU A 103 -20.88 27.53 -21.08
C LEU A 103 -19.46 27.16 -21.49
N MET A 104 -19.00 27.63 -22.66
CA MET A 104 -17.66 27.36 -23.17
C MET A 104 -16.59 27.81 -22.15
N THR A 105 -16.66 29.07 -21.72
CA THR A 105 -15.73 29.61 -20.69
C THR A 105 -15.79 28.81 -19.39
N SER A 106 -16.99 28.37 -19.00
CA SER A 106 -17.21 27.55 -17.81
C SER A 106 -16.57 26.16 -17.90
N LEU A 107 -16.56 25.55 -19.08
CA LEU A 107 -16.11 24.19 -19.30
C LEU A 107 -14.59 24.05 -19.27
N PHE A 108 -13.84 24.99 -19.86
CA PHE A 108 -12.39 24.84 -20.07
C PHE A 108 -11.53 25.97 -19.49
N PHE A 109 -12.08 27.18 -19.41
CA PHE A 109 -11.32 28.39 -19.08
C PHE A 109 -11.54 28.89 -17.64
N ASN A 110 -12.47 28.29 -16.89
CA ASN A 110 -12.77 28.68 -15.51
C ASN A 110 -12.00 27.81 -14.50
N PRO A 111 -11.02 28.36 -13.74
CA PRO A 111 -10.23 27.59 -12.78
C PRO A 111 -11.05 26.96 -11.64
N ARG A 112 -12.26 27.47 -11.36
CA ARG A 112 -13.14 26.90 -10.34
C ARG A 112 -13.83 25.62 -10.81
N ARG A 113 -14.01 25.41 -12.13
CA ARG A 113 -14.71 24.25 -12.70
C ARG A 113 -13.79 23.29 -13.44
N PHE A 114 -12.74 23.82 -14.09
CA PHE A 114 -11.75 23.04 -14.80
C PHE A 114 -10.38 23.18 -14.15
N ASP A 115 -9.66 22.07 -14.00
CA ASP A 115 -8.32 22.02 -13.42
C ASP A 115 -7.57 20.78 -13.94
N LEU A 116 -6.45 20.99 -14.63
CA LEU A 116 -5.54 19.92 -15.03
C LEU A 116 -4.72 19.37 -13.86
N SER A 117 -4.66 20.08 -12.73
CA SER A 117 -3.63 19.92 -11.69
C SER A 117 -2.21 20.20 -12.19
N LYS A 118 -1.24 20.23 -11.27
CA LYS A 118 0.18 20.36 -11.63
C LYS A 118 0.65 19.24 -12.55
N VAL A 119 0.16 18.02 -12.33
CA VAL A 119 0.56 16.82 -13.08
C VAL A 119 0.00 16.82 -14.49
N GLY A 120 -1.27 17.20 -14.66
CA GLY A 120 -1.90 17.24 -15.98
C GLY A 120 -1.24 18.30 -16.88
N ARG A 121 -0.91 19.48 -16.34
CA ARG A 121 -0.16 20.50 -17.07
C ARG A 121 1.25 20.02 -17.42
N PHE A 122 1.95 19.38 -16.48
CA PHE A 122 3.29 18.79 -16.72
C PHE A 122 3.26 17.79 -17.89
N LYS A 123 2.33 16.83 -17.86
CA LYS A 123 2.21 15.80 -18.89
C LYS A 123 1.80 16.36 -20.24
N LEU A 124 0.85 17.30 -20.26
CA LEU A 124 0.41 17.96 -21.50
C LEU A 124 1.57 18.70 -22.16
N ASN A 125 2.31 19.49 -21.38
CA ASN A 125 3.49 20.21 -21.87
C ASN A 125 4.57 19.25 -22.38
N ARG A 126 4.90 18.21 -21.61
CA ARG A 126 5.93 17.21 -21.99
C ARG A 126 5.55 16.45 -23.26
N ARG A 127 4.27 16.07 -23.43
CA ARG A 127 3.81 15.30 -24.59
C ARG A 127 3.72 16.13 -25.88
N LEU A 128 3.30 17.38 -25.75
CA LEU A 128 3.09 18.29 -26.89
C LEU A 128 4.26 19.25 -27.15
N GLY A 129 5.30 19.23 -26.29
CA GLY A 129 6.45 20.14 -26.40
C GLY A 129 6.13 21.60 -26.08
N LEU A 130 5.13 21.85 -25.22
CA LEU A 130 4.67 23.22 -24.90
C LEU A 130 5.48 23.84 -23.76
N GLY A 131 5.80 25.14 -23.90
CA GLY A 131 6.49 25.95 -22.90
C GLY A 131 5.57 26.70 -21.92
N THR A 132 4.30 26.31 -21.82
CA THR A 132 3.29 26.99 -20.99
C THR A 132 3.63 26.91 -19.50
N ASP A 133 3.44 28.00 -18.75
CA ASP A 133 3.69 28.01 -17.29
C ASP A 133 2.89 26.91 -16.56
N MET A 134 3.57 26.18 -15.71
CA MET A 134 3.06 25.13 -14.82
C MET A 134 1.96 25.62 -13.86
N ASN A 135 1.88 26.91 -13.59
CA ASN A 135 0.82 27.51 -12.77
C ASN A 135 -0.51 27.64 -13.51
N ILE A 136 -0.51 27.63 -14.84
CA ILE A 136 -1.71 27.73 -15.66
C ILE A 136 -2.34 26.34 -15.79
N ARG A 137 -3.40 26.09 -15.03
CA ARG A 137 -4.07 24.77 -14.95
C ARG A 137 -5.36 24.65 -15.75
N THR A 138 -5.80 25.74 -16.36
CA THR A 138 -6.88 25.74 -17.37
C THR A 138 -6.31 25.45 -18.74
N LEU A 139 -7.15 25.13 -19.71
CA LEU A 139 -6.72 25.05 -21.10
C LEU A 139 -6.59 26.44 -21.71
N SER A 140 -5.65 26.56 -22.63
CA SER A 140 -5.49 27.69 -23.56
C SER A 140 -5.93 27.27 -24.96
N ASN A 141 -6.17 28.24 -25.84
CA ASN A 141 -6.48 27.94 -27.24
C ASN A 141 -5.37 27.14 -27.91
N ASP A 142 -4.10 27.46 -27.60
CA ASP A 142 -2.93 26.77 -28.14
C ASP A 142 -2.88 25.30 -27.73
N ASP A 143 -3.32 24.97 -26.51
CA ASP A 143 -3.42 23.57 -26.05
C ASP A 143 -4.35 22.75 -26.96
N PHE A 144 -5.52 23.30 -27.34
CA PHE A 144 -6.46 22.61 -28.23
C PHE A 144 -5.86 22.38 -29.62
N ILE A 145 -5.22 23.42 -30.19
CA ILE A 145 -4.59 23.34 -31.50
C ILE A 145 -3.44 22.33 -31.49
N ALA A 146 -2.60 22.33 -30.45
CA ALA A 146 -1.49 21.39 -30.29
C ALA A 146 -1.97 19.93 -30.18
N ILE A 147 -3.07 19.66 -29.47
CA ILE A 147 -3.66 18.31 -29.39
C ILE A 147 -4.12 17.84 -30.78
N ILE A 148 -4.82 18.70 -31.53
CA ILE A 148 -5.32 18.38 -32.87
C ILE A 148 -4.15 18.17 -33.84
N ARG A 149 -3.13 19.05 -33.80
CA ARG A 149 -1.89 18.90 -34.59
C ARG A 149 -1.24 17.55 -34.33
N LYS A 150 -1.06 17.17 -33.07
CA LYS A 150 -0.41 15.91 -32.73
C LYS A 150 -1.21 14.70 -33.21
N LEU A 151 -2.53 14.76 -33.16
CA LEU A 151 -3.39 13.71 -33.69
C LEU A 151 -3.26 13.56 -35.21
N ILE A 152 -3.15 14.66 -35.96
CA ILE A 152 -2.93 14.64 -37.42
C ILE A 152 -1.56 14.03 -37.74
N GLU A 153 -0.50 14.44 -37.04
CA GLU A 153 0.83 13.83 -37.17
C GLU A 153 0.81 12.32 -36.99
N LEU A 154 0.11 11.83 -35.94
CA LEU A 154 -0.03 10.40 -35.70
C LEU A 154 -0.80 9.68 -36.81
N ASN A 155 -1.88 10.28 -37.35
CA ASN A 155 -2.60 9.71 -38.50
C ASN A 155 -1.71 9.68 -39.77
N ASN A 156 -0.77 10.60 -39.91
CA ASN A 156 0.24 10.59 -40.97
C ASN A 156 1.42 9.64 -40.73
N GLY A 157 1.40 8.87 -39.62
CA GLY A 157 2.46 7.92 -39.27
C GLY A 157 3.67 8.53 -38.56
N ALA A 158 3.61 9.81 -38.17
CA ALA A 158 4.68 10.49 -37.46
C ALA A 158 4.51 10.36 -35.93
N GLY A 159 5.20 9.38 -35.35
CA GLY A 159 5.28 9.14 -33.90
C GLY A 159 4.55 7.90 -33.44
N GLU A 160 4.64 7.62 -32.13
CA GLU A 160 4.05 6.43 -31.50
C GLU A 160 2.82 6.78 -30.65
N PRO A 161 1.79 5.90 -30.61
CA PRO A 161 0.66 6.04 -29.70
C PRO A 161 1.09 5.86 -28.24
N ASP A 162 0.31 6.42 -27.32
CA ASP A 162 0.57 6.27 -25.88
C ASP A 162 0.09 4.90 -25.39
N ASP A 163 0.92 4.21 -24.62
CA ASP A 163 0.55 3.01 -23.89
C ASP A 163 -0.11 3.40 -22.55
N ILE A 164 -1.35 2.96 -22.33
CA ILE A 164 -2.17 3.31 -21.16
C ILE A 164 -1.65 2.62 -19.88
N ASP A 165 -1.04 1.45 -20.02
CA ASP A 165 -0.62 0.62 -18.90
C ASP A 165 0.83 0.90 -18.44
N HIS A 166 1.59 1.60 -19.28
CA HIS A 166 2.90 2.14 -18.92
C HIS A 166 2.85 3.01 -17.65
N LEU A 167 3.73 2.77 -16.67
CA LEU A 167 3.78 3.53 -15.40
C LEU A 167 4.16 5.00 -15.57
N GLY A 168 4.67 5.39 -16.73
CA GLY A 168 4.77 6.79 -17.11
C GLY A 168 3.40 7.47 -17.25
N ASN A 169 2.33 6.73 -17.55
CA ASN A 169 0.97 7.25 -17.75
C ASN A 169 0.01 6.91 -16.59
N ARG A 170 0.45 6.05 -15.66
CA ARG A 170 -0.25 5.74 -14.42
C ARG A 170 0.43 6.41 -13.23
N ARG A 171 -0.35 7.00 -12.32
CA ARG A 171 0.19 7.63 -11.11
C ARG A 171 -0.52 7.15 -9.86
N VAL A 172 0.22 7.10 -8.77
CA VAL A 172 -0.29 6.80 -7.43
C VAL A 172 -0.92 8.07 -6.85
N ARG A 173 -2.15 7.94 -6.35
CA ARG A 173 -2.80 8.97 -5.56
C ARG A 173 -2.64 8.62 -4.09
N ALA A 174 -1.84 9.41 -3.37
CA ALA A 174 -1.69 9.26 -1.93
C ALA A 174 -2.94 9.71 -1.17
N VAL A 175 -3.06 9.28 0.10
CA VAL A 175 -4.18 9.64 0.99
C VAL A 175 -4.38 11.15 1.09
N GLY A 176 -3.29 11.93 1.12
CA GLY A 176 -3.36 13.39 1.19
C GLY A 176 -4.09 14.02 -0.01
N GLU A 177 -3.86 13.53 -1.23
CA GLU A 177 -4.53 14.04 -2.44
C GLU A 177 -6.02 13.68 -2.44
N LEU A 178 -6.36 12.46 -2.03
CA LEU A 178 -7.75 12.00 -1.93
C LEU A 178 -8.52 12.80 -0.88
N LEU A 179 -7.92 13.00 0.30
CA LEU A 179 -8.51 13.78 1.38
C LEU A 179 -8.65 15.26 1.01
N GLN A 180 -7.65 15.84 0.34
CA GLN A 180 -7.71 17.22 -0.16
C GLN A 180 -8.93 17.44 -1.06
N ASN A 181 -9.24 16.49 -1.94
CA ASN A 181 -10.40 16.56 -2.82
C ASN A 181 -11.71 16.53 -2.02
N GLN A 182 -11.83 15.67 -1.01
CA GLN A 182 -13.03 15.59 -0.16
C GLN A 182 -13.20 16.83 0.71
N PHE A 183 -12.11 17.31 1.30
CA PHE A 183 -12.09 18.55 2.07
C PHE A 183 -12.55 19.74 1.23
N ARG A 184 -12.04 19.84 0.00
CA ARG A 184 -12.46 20.86 -0.96
C ARG A 184 -13.94 20.78 -1.30
N MET A 185 -14.48 19.58 -1.53
CA MET A 185 -15.91 19.39 -1.77
C MET A 185 -16.75 19.86 -0.59
N GLY A 186 -16.29 19.57 0.64
CA GLY A 186 -16.88 20.11 1.87
C GLY A 186 -16.87 21.65 1.91
N LEU A 187 -15.74 22.27 1.54
CA LEU A 187 -15.61 23.73 1.48
C LEU A 187 -16.50 24.38 0.42
N ILE A 188 -16.66 23.76 -0.77
CA ILE A 188 -17.55 24.28 -1.81
C ILE A 188 -19.01 24.27 -1.33
N ARG A 189 -19.43 23.20 -0.63
CA ARG A 189 -20.77 23.14 -0.03
C ARG A 189 -20.93 24.21 1.06
N MET A 190 -19.90 24.41 1.88
CA MET A 190 -19.90 25.46 2.91
C MET A 190 -19.96 26.86 2.29
N GLU A 191 -19.17 27.16 1.27
CA GLU A 191 -19.18 28.44 0.54
C GLU A 191 -20.59 28.74 0.00
N ARG A 192 -21.27 27.74 -0.57
CA ARG A 192 -22.63 27.89 -1.07
C ARG A 192 -23.61 28.27 0.05
N ILE A 193 -23.58 27.55 1.18
CA ILE A 193 -24.45 27.82 2.34
C ILE A 193 -24.18 29.22 2.90
N ILE A 194 -22.90 29.62 2.97
CA ILE A 194 -22.52 30.96 3.42
C ILE A 194 -23.12 32.03 2.49
N LYS A 195 -22.99 31.88 1.17
CA LYS A 195 -23.56 32.84 0.20
C LYS A 195 -25.08 32.93 0.28
N GLU A 196 -25.76 31.78 0.40
CA GLU A 196 -27.21 31.72 0.58
C GLU A 196 -27.63 32.43 1.88
N ARG A 197 -26.92 32.19 3.01
CA ARG A 197 -27.19 32.88 4.28
C ARG A 197 -26.90 34.38 4.23
N MET A 198 -25.81 34.80 3.58
CA MET A 198 -25.48 36.21 3.39
C MET A 198 -26.54 36.97 2.59
N THR A 199 -27.33 36.28 1.77
CA THR A 199 -28.44 36.89 1.01
C THR A 199 -29.68 37.08 1.89
N ILE A 200 -29.84 36.26 2.93
CA ILE A 200 -31.04 36.23 3.79
C ILE A 200 -30.86 37.07 5.06
N CYS A 201 -29.66 37.09 5.62
CA CYS A 201 -29.40 37.73 6.91
C CYS A 201 -29.03 39.22 6.77
N ASP A 202 -29.46 40.04 7.74
CA ASP A 202 -29.17 41.48 7.77
C ASP A 202 -27.69 41.77 8.08
N ALA A 203 -27.05 42.61 7.25
CA ALA A 203 -25.63 42.92 7.32
C ALA A 203 -25.20 43.55 8.66
N ALA A 204 -26.11 44.19 9.40
CA ALA A 204 -25.81 44.82 10.68
C ALA A 204 -25.65 43.83 11.85
N THR A 205 -26.22 42.62 11.75
CA THR A 205 -26.28 41.64 12.86
C THR A 205 -25.45 40.37 12.64
N VAL A 206 -24.97 40.16 11.42
CA VAL A 206 -24.27 38.94 11.02
C VAL A 206 -22.83 38.94 11.51
N THR A 207 -22.42 37.84 12.16
CA THR A 207 -21.03 37.58 12.53
C THR A 207 -20.46 36.43 11.69
N ALA A 208 -19.14 36.37 11.51
CA ALA A 208 -18.51 35.29 10.75
C ALA A 208 -18.81 33.90 11.34
N ALA A 209 -18.89 33.80 12.67
CA ALA A 209 -19.21 32.56 13.38
C ALA A 209 -20.63 32.03 13.08
N SER A 210 -21.61 32.90 12.84
CA SER A 210 -22.98 32.47 12.53
C SER A 210 -23.14 31.98 11.08
N LEU A 211 -22.26 32.43 10.18
CA LEU A 211 -22.22 32.00 8.78
C LEU A 211 -21.50 30.66 8.60
N ILE A 212 -20.40 30.45 9.32
CA ILE A 212 -19.53 29.27 9.15
C ILE A 212 -20.15 28.06 9.86
N ASN A 213 -20.53 27.05 9.07
CA ASN A 213 -20.96 25.76 9.57
C ASN A 213 -19.98 24.68 9.13
N ALA A 214 -19.27 24.04 10.06
CA ALA A 214 -18.30 23.00 9.77
C ALA A 214 -18.90 21.64 9.37
N ARG A 215 -20.20 21.41 9.62
CA ARG A 215 -20.86 20.11 9.37
C ARG A 215 -20.66 19.56 7.95
N PRO A 216 -20.77 20.35 6.85
CA PRO A 216 -20.54 19.84 5.50
C PRO A 216 -19.13 19.32 5.26
N VAL A 217 -18.13 19.92 5.91
CA VAL A 217 -16.72 19.49 5.81
C VAL A 217 -16.49 18.23 6.64
N VAL A 218 -16.95 18.22 7.89
CA VAL A 218 -16.84 17.05 8.78
C VAL A 218 -17.56 15.85 8.17
N ALA A 219 -18.75 16.05 7.59
CA ALA A 219 -19.48 14.99 6.92
C ALA A 219 -18.72 14.43 5.71
N ALA A 220 -18.12 15.27 4.86
CA ALA A 220 -17.33 14.81 3.71
C ALA A 220 -16.09 14.01 4.13
N ILE A 221 -15.41 14.41 5.22
CA ILE A 221 -14.27 13.67 5.77
C ILE A 221 -14.72 12.33 6.38
N LYS A 222 -15.79 12.35 7.19
CA LYS A 222 -16.34 11.12 7.81
C LYS A 222 -16.82 10.13 6.75
N GLU A 223 -17.45 10.61 5.68
CA GLU A 223 -17.85 9.78 4.54
C GLU A 223 -16.62 9.13 3.88
N PHE A 224 -15.55 9.88 3.66
CA PHE A 224 -14.31 9.33 3.09
C PHE A 224 -13.71 8.19 3.93
N PHE A 225 -13.53 8.39 5.23
CA PHE A 225 -12.93 7.35 6.09
C PHE A 225 -13.89 6.20 6.40
N GLY A 226 -15.20 6.46 6.41
CA GLY A 226 -16.21 5.46 6.76
C GLY A 226 -16.70 4.58 5.61
N SER A 227 -16.73 5.09 4.37
CA SER A 227 -17.35 4.37 3.23
C SER A 227 -16.44 4.18 2.01
N SER A 228 -15.26 4.80 1.98
CA SER A 228 -14.33 4.62 0.86
C SER A 228 -13.81 3.19 0.80
N GLN A 229 -13.81 2.60 -0.39
CA GLN A 229 -13.20 1.29 -0.66
C GLN A 229 -11.68 1.25 -0.36
N LEU A 230 -11.03 2.40 -0.31
CA LEU A 230 -9.60 2.53 0.00
C LEU A 230 -9.33 2.70 1.51
N SER A 231 -10.38 2.97 2.30
CA SER A 231 -10.29 3.02 3.77
C SER A 231 -10.70 1.66 4.31
N GLN A 232 -9.72 0.81 4.57
CA GLN A 232 -9.93 -0.58 5.00
C GLN A 232 -9.36 -0.78 6.40
N PHE A 233 -9.93 -1.74 7.14
CA PHE A 233 -9.32 -2.20 8.39
C PHE A 233 -7.91 -2.70 8.12
N MET A 234 -6.96 -2.30 8.97
CA MET A 234 -5.58 -2.70 8.81
C MET A 234 -5.45 -4.20 9.04
N ASP A 235 -4.79 -4.90 8.11
CA ASP A 235 -4.35 -6.27 8.26
C ASP A 235 -3.21 -6.32 9.29
N GLN A 236 -3.54 -6.76 10.50
CA GLN A 236 -2.66 -6.83 11.67
C GLN A 236 -2.53 -8.28 12.16
N THR A 237 -2.60 -9.25 11.24
CA THR A 237 -2.30 -10.64 11.60
C THR A 237 -0.86 -10.75 12.14
N ASN A 238 0.11 -10.13 11.47
CA ASN A 238 1.52 -10.06 11.88
C ASN A 238 2.19 -8.77 11.34
N PRO A 239 3.43 -8.44 11.76
CA PRO A 239 4.10 -7.20 11.34
C PRO A 239 4.30 -7.08 9.82
N LEU A 240 4.52 -8.19 9.12
CA LEU A 240 4.67 -8.20 7.66
C LEU A 240 3.35 -7.89 6.95
N ALA A 241 2.23 -8.41 7.46
CA ALA A 241 0.89 -8.12 6.94
C ALA A 241 0.59 -6.62 7.03
N GLU A 242 0.95 -5.99 8.13
CA GLU A 242 0.78 -4.54 8.32
C GLU A 242 1.65 -3.74 7.34
N LEU A 243 2.94 -4.08 7.26
CA LEU A 243 3.89 -3.38 6.40
C LEU A 243 3.49 -3.48 4.92
N THR A 244 3.12 -4.67 4.46
CA THR A 244 2.69 -4.92 3.08
C THR A 244 1.35 -4.25 2.76
N HIS A 245 0.42 -4.21 3.72
CA HIS A 245 -0.87 -3.55 3.53
C HIS A 245 -0.71 -2.03 3.36
N LYS A 246 0.16 -1.39 4.15
CA LYS A 246 0.51 0.04 4.00
C LYS A 246 1.17 0.36 2.65
N ARG A 247 1.86 -0.61 2.04
CA ARG A 247 2.57 -0.48 0.75
C ARG A 247 1.77 -1.00 -0.45
N ARG A 248 0.48 -1.32 -0.27
CA ARG A 248 -0.38 -1.86 -1.32
C ARG A 248 -0.86 -0.78 -2.29
N LEU A 249 -0.80 -1.09 -3.57
CA LEU A 249 -1.35 -0.30 -4.66
C LEU A 249 -2.66 -0.91 -5.15
N SER A 250 -3.66 -0.08 -5.40
CA SER A 250 -4.96 -0.50 -5.91
C SER A 250 -5.31 0.28 -7.18
N ALA A 251 -5.61 -0.45 -8.26
CA ALA A 251 -6.24 0.11 -9.47
C ALA A 251 -7.76 0.31 -9.30
N LEU A 252 -8.34 -0.24 -8.22
CA LEU A 252 -9.74 -0.10 -7.84
C LEU A 252 -9.97 1.18 -7.01
N GLY A 253 -11.22 1.62 -6.95
CA GLY A 253 -11.66 2.75 -6.12
C GLY A 253 -12.09 3.99 -6.93
N PRO A 254 -12.38 5.12 -6.24
CA PRO A 254 -12.93 6.31 -6.89
C PRO A 254 -11.95 6.91 -7.92
N GLY A 255 -12.38 6.91 -9.19
CA GLY A 255 -11.56 7.37 -10.32
C GLY A 255 -10.62 6.30 -10.90
N GLY A 256 -10.64 5.08 -10.35
CA GLY A 256 -9.95 3.92 -10.90
C GLY A 256 -10.89 3.04 -11.75
N LEU A 257 -10.50 1.78 -11.90
CA LEU A 257 -11.25 0.76 -12.64
C LEU A 257 -12.20 0.00 -11.72
N SER A 258 -13.26 -0.55 -12.30
CA SER A 258 -14.04 -1.60 -11.64
C SER A 258 -13.55 -2.97 -12.10
N ARG A 259 -13.77 -4.01 -11.28
CA ARG A 259 -13.36 -5.39 -11.59
C ARG A 259 -13.89 -5.88 -12.94
N GLU A 260 -15.14 -5.54 -13.26
CA GLU A 260 -15.82 -5.91 -14.51
C GLU A 260 -15.31 -5.16 -15.73
N ARG A 261 -14.78 -3.94 -15.55
CA ARG A 261 -14.26 -3.11 -16.64
C ARG A 261 -12.77 -3.33 -16.90
N ALA A 262 -12.07 -3.98 -15.98
CA ALA A 262 -10.66 -4.25 -16.12
C ALA A 262 -10.44 -5.48 -17.03
N GLY A 263 -9.95 -5.21 -18.24
CA GLY A 263 -9.54 -6.25 -19.20
C GLY A 263 -8.27 -6.98 -18.78
N PHE A 264 -7.79 -7.87 -19.66
CA PHE A 264 -6.57 -8.64 -19.42
C PHE A 264 -5.31 -7.77 -19.40
N ASP A 265 -5.19 -6.81 -20.33
CA ASP A 265 -3.98 -5.98 -20.49
C ASP A 265 -3.61 -5.23 -19.19
N VAL A 266 -4.60 -4.69 -18.50
CA VAL A 266 -4.41 -3.96 -17.23
C VAL A 266 -3.90 -4.86 -16.10
N ARG A 267 -4.23 -6.15 -16.15
CA ARG A 267 -3.87 -7.14 -15.13
C ARG A 267 -2.50 -7.77 -15.39
N ASP A 268 -1.96 -7.59 -16.59
CA ASP A 268 -0.71 -8.19 -17.00
C ASP A 268 0.49 -7.46 -16.40
N VAL A 269 1.63 -8.15 -16.37
CA VAL A 269 2.89 -7.59 -15.88
C VAL A 269 3.55 -6.78 -16.99
N HIS A 270 3.55 -5.46 -16.83
CA HIS A 270 4.15 -4.55 -17.79
C HIS A 270 5.65 -4.32 -17.51
N HIS A 271 6.49 -4.15 -18.54
CA HIS A 271 7.95 -3.98 -18.38
C HIS A 271 8.33 -2.78 -17.49
N SER A 272 7.54 -1.71 -17.51
CA SER A 272 7.74 -0.55 -16.64
C SER A 272 7.54 -0.84 -15.15
N HIS A 273 6.97 -2.00 -14.78
CA HIS A 273 6.82 -2.41 -13.37
C HIS A 273 8.16 -2.73 -12.71
N TYR A 274 9.20 -3.03 -13.50
CA TYR A 274 10.53 -3.38 -12.99
C TYR A 274 11.04 -2.35 -11.98
N GLY A 275 11.39 -2.81 -10.78
CA GLY A 275 11.89 -1.95 -9.70
C GLY A 275 10.83 -1.08 -9.00
N ARG A 276 9.57 -1.11 -9.44
CA ARG A 276 8.49 -0.19 -9.01
C ARG A 276 7.32 -0.91 -8.35
N ILE A 277 6.80 -1.93 -9.03
CA ILE A 277 5.70 -2.77 -8.56
C ILE A 277 6.19 -4.21 -8.59
N CYS A 278 6.00 -4.94 -7.49
CA CYS A 278 6.37 -6.34 -7.44
C CYS A 278 5.55 -7.14 -8.47
N PRO A 279 6.19 -7.91 -9.37
CA PRO A 279 5.48 -8.73 -10.35
C PRO A 279 4.88 -10.01 -9.74
N ILE A 280 5.29 -10.39 -8.52
CA ILE A 280 4.92 -11.64 -7.87
C ILE A 280 3.81 -11.43 -6.83
N GLU A 281 3.91 -10.40 -5.99
CA GLU A 281 2.96 -10.18 -4.90
C GLU A 281 1.67 -9.52 -5.39
N THR A 282 0.70 -10.34 -5.74
CA THR A 282 -0.70 -9.97 -6.02
C THR A 282 -1.63 -11.00 -5.36
N PRO A 283 -2.84 -10.59 -4.92
CA PRO A 283 -3.85 -11.55 -4.50
C PRO A 283 -4.26 -12.49 -5.63
N GLU A 284 -4.53 -13.74 -5.26
CA GLU A 284 -5.15 -14.73 -6.14
C GLU A 284 -6.64 -14.39 -6.37
N GLY A 285 -7.20 -14.88 -7.48
CA GLY A 285 -8.64 -14.74 -7.79
C GLY A 285 -9.01 -13.45 -8.52
N PRO A 286 -10.22 -12.88 -8.30
CA PRO A 286 -10.76 -11.81 -9.15
C PRO A 286 -9.97 -10.50 -9.16
N ASN A 287 -9.11 -10.28 -8.16
CA ASN A 287 -8.30 -9.08 -8.01
C ASN A 287 -6.88 -9.20 -8.56
N ILE A 288 -6.52 -10.34 -9.18
CA ILE A 288 -5.19 -10.54 -9.75
C ILE A 288 -4.85 -9.41 -10.73
N GLY A 289 -3.66 -8.81 -10.56
CA GLY A 289 -3.16 -7.69 -11.36
C GLY A 289 -3.82 -6.33 -11.08
N LEU A 290 -4.90 -6.28 -10.29
CA LEU A 290 -5.58 -5.03 -9.91
C LEU A 290 -5.11 -4.50 -8.55
N MET A 291 -4.54 -5.37 -7.73
CA MET A 291 -3.88 -5.00 -6.49
C MET A 291 -2.44 -5.50 -6.55
N GLY A 292 -1.49 -4.59 -6.40
CA GLY A 292 -0.06 -4.90 -6.40
C GLY A 292 0.61 -4.37 -5.14
N SER A 293 1.87 -4.72 -4.95
CA SER A 293 2.70 -4.25 -3.84
C SER A 293 3.83 -3.38 -4.39
N LEU A 294 4.18 -2.29 -3.69
CA LEU A 294 5.38 -1.52 -4.04
C LEU A 294 6.63 -2.41 -3.90
N ALA A 295 7.51 -2.32 -4.89
CA ALA A 295 8.80 -2.98 -4.81
C ALA A 295 9.66 -2.40 -3.67
N THR A 296 10.71 -3.12 -3.26
CA THR A 296 11.48 -2.83 -2.02
C THR A 296 12.01 -1.40 -1.97
N PHE A 297 12.70 -0.94 -3.02
CA PHE A 297 13.30 0.41 -3.06
C PHE A 297 12.44 1.46 -3.79
N ALA A 298 11.23 1.08 -4.22
CA ALA A 298 10.36 1.98 -4.97
C ALA A 298 9.94 3.19 -4.13
N ARG A 299 9.91 4.38 -4.74
CA ARG A 299 9.47 5.63 -4.13
C ARG A 299 8.45 6.34 -5.01
N VAL A 300 7.50 7.05 -4.40
CA VAL A 300 6.59 7.94 -5.12
C VAL A 300 7.14 9.36 -5.13
N ASN A 301 7.27 9.97 -6.31
CA ASN A 301 7.78 11.33 -6.46
C ASN A 301 6.70 12.40 -6.21
N GLY A 302 7.09 13.68 -6.24
CA GLY A 302 6.18 14.80 -5.98
C GLY A 302 4.98 14.93 -6.95
N TYR A 303 5.03 14.25 -8.10
CA TYR A 303 3.93 14.19 -9.08
C TYR A 303 3.06 12.94 -8.95
N GLY A 304 3.45 11.98 -8.10
CA GLY A 304 2.75 10.71 -7.90
C GLY A 304 3.23 9.58 -8.82
N PHE A 305 4.31 9.76 -9.60
CA PHE A 305 4.89 8.66 -10.38
C PHE A 305 5.81 7.82 -9.49
N ILE A 306 5.87 6.51 -9.76
CA ILE A 306 6.76 5.59 -9.05
C ILE A 306 8.14 5.64 -9.70
N GLU A 307 9.16 5.85 -8.89
CA GLU A 307 10.56 5.87 -9.27
C GLU A 307 11.29 4.69 -8.62
N THR A 308 12.38 4.27 -9.24
CA THR A 308 13.27 3.22 -8.72
C THR A 308 14.72 3.70 -8.80
N PRO A 309 15.58 3.32 -7.85
CA PRO A 309 16.97 3.78 -7.84
C PRO A 309 17.87 3.00 -8.79
N PHE A 310 18.82 3.69 -9.39
CA PHE A 310 19.87 3.14 -10.24
C PHE A 310 21.23 3.75 -9.89
N ARG A 311 22.31 2.97 -10.05
CA ARG A 311 23.69 3.47 -10.02
C ARG A 311 24.02 4.09 -11.37
N ARG A 312 24.56 5.31 -11.39
CA ARG A 312 24.99 5.96 -12.65
C ARG A 312 26.27 5.30 -13.15
N VAL A 313 26.30 4.96 -14.44
CA VAL A 313 27.49 4.47 -15.14
C VAL A 313 28.07 5.60 -15.98
N TYR A 314 29.35 5.90 -15.77
CA TYR A 314 30.08 6.89 -16.55
C TYR A 314 30.98 6.20 -17.56
N SER A 315 30.68 6.36 -18.85
CA SER A 315 31.61 6.05 -19.95
C SER A 315 32.34 7.29 -20.45
N THR A 316 31.77 8.46 -20.21
CA THR A 316 32.36 9.77 -20.52
C THR A 316 32.07 10.74 -19.39
N ILE A 317 33.05 11.57 -19.03
CA ILE A 317 32.90 12.61 -18.01
C ILE A 317 33.32 13.97 -18.58
N PRO A 318 32.51 15.04 -18.45
CA PRO A 318 32.89 16.38 -18.89
C PRO A 318 34.15 16.90 -18.16
N ALA A 319 35.09 17.48 -18.90
CA ALA A 319 36.28 18.15 -18.37
C ALA A 319 35.97 19.56 -17.83
N ASP A 320 35.09 19.65 -16.82
CA ASP A 320 34.76 20.91 -16.14
C ASP A 320 35.26 20.93 -14.69
N LYS A 321 35.07 22.06 -14.00
CA LYS A 321 35.45 22.19 -12.59
C LYS A 321 34.56 21.37 -11.65
N ALA A 322 33.32 21.06 -12.04
CA ALA A 322 32.33 20.40 -11.20
C ALA A 322 32.56 18.88 -11.12
N HIS A 323 33.13 18.28 -12.17
CA HIS A 323 33.35 16.84 -12.29
C HIS A 323 34.81 16.43 -12.08
N ARG A 324 35.67 17.35 -11.61
CA ARG A 324 37.10 17.07 -11.34
C ARG A 324 37.30 15.88 -10.42
N ASP A 325 36.55 15.84 -9.31
CA ASP A 325 36.70 14.80 -8.30
C ASP A 325 36.33 13.41 -8.85
N LYS A 326 35.46 13.36 -9.87
CA LYS A 326 35.05 12.10 -10.53
C LYS A 326 36.06 11.59 -11.54
N LEU A 327 36.96 12.45 -12.05
CA LEU A 327 38.01 12.08 -13.00
C LEU A 327 39.26 11.52 -12.30
N VAL A 328 39.45 11.82 -11.00
CA VAL A 328 40.65 11.38 -10.25
C VAL A 328 40.69 9.86 -10.17
N GLY A 329 41.81 9.26 -10.58
CA GLY A 329 42.02 7.81 -10.52
C GLY A 329 41.32 7.03 -11.64
N GLN A 330 40.61 7.69 -12.56
CA GLN A 330 39.97 7.05 -13.69
C GLN A 330 40.98 6.73 -14.81
N THR A 331 40.76 5.63 -15.52
CA THR A 331 41.62 5.21 -16.63
C THR A 331 41.00 5.63 -17.97
N LEU A 332 41.81 6.23 -18.85
CA LEU A 332 41.35 6.67 -20.17
C LEU A 332 41.14 5.51 -21.13
N ARG A 333 39.97 5.49 -21.79
CA ARG A 333 39.65 4.49 -22.82
C ARG A 333 40.26 4.83 -24.17
N ASP A 334 40.24 6.11 -24.53
CA ASP A 334 40.70 6.63 -25.81
C ASP A 334 41.67 7.80 -25.61
N ASP A 335 42.44 8.12 -26.65
CA ASP A 335 43.34 9.27 -26.64
C ASP A 335 42.55 10.59 -26.60
N VAL A 336 42.93 11.52 -25.72
CA VAL A 336 42.29 12.83 -25.62
C VAL A 336 43.12 13.88 -26.32
N PHE A 337 42.51 14.61 -27.27
CA PHE A 337 43.16 15.64 -28.07
C PHE A 337 42.67 17.04 -27.68
N GLU A 338 43.52 18.04 -27.93
CA GLU A 338 43.15 19.43 -27.72
C GLU A 338 42.07 19.89 -28.71
N PRO A 339 40.99 20.57 -28.28
CA PRO A 339 39.89 20.98 -29.17
C PRO A 339 40.34 21.90 -30.31
N SER A 340 41.35 22.74 -30.06
CA SER A 340 41.92 23.69 -31.03
C SER A 340 42.92 23.05 -31.99
N ASN A 341 43.52 21.90 -31.63
CA ASN A 341 44.52 21.23 -32.43
C ASN A 341 44.46 19.71 -32.27
N LYS A 342 43.80 19.03 -33.23
CA LYS A 342 43.65 17.56 -33.27
C LYS A 342 44.96 16.76 -33.37
N ARG A 343 46.12 17.41 -33.53
CA ARG A 343 47.44 16.76 -33.47
C ARG A 343 48.09 16.82 -32.09
N ASN A 344 47.62 17.69 -31.20
CA ASN A 344 48.16 17.81 -29.85
C ASN A 344 47.42 16.84 -28.91
N LYS A 345 48.13 15.79 -28.46
CA LYS A 345 47.59 14.78 -27.54
C LYS A 345 47.78 15.27 -26.10
N LEU A 346 46.69 15.43 -25.37
CA LEU A 346 46.69 15.87 -23.98
C LEU A 346 46.90 14.71 -23.00
N ALA A 347 46.34 13.54 -23.32
CA ALA A 347 46.50 12.32 -22.52
C ALA A 347 46.36 11.09 -23.41
N LYS A 348 47.03 9.99 -23.05
CA LYS A 348 47.07 8.76 -23.83
C LYS A 348 46.06 7.73 -23.31
N LYS A 349 45.53 6.92 -24.23
CA LYS A 349 44.78 5.71 -23.88
C LYS A 349 45.55 4.86 -22.86
N GLY A 350 44.87 4.48 -21.78
CA GLY A 350 45.42 3.67 -20.68
C GLY A 350 46.09 4.47 -19.57
N ASP A 351 46.23 5.79 -19.70
CA ASP A 351 46.75 6.62 -18.61
C ASP A 351 45.71 6.72 -17.48
N VAL A 352 46.18 6.62 -16.23
CA VAL A 352 45.39 6.91 -15.03
C VAL A 352 45.48 8.41 -14.77
N LEU A 353 44.32 9.06 -14.65
CA LEU A 353 44.23 10.51 -14.49
C LEU A 353 44.64 10.95 -13.07
N ASP A 354 45.75 11.67 -12.99
CA ASP A 354 46.18 12.40 -11.79
C ASP A 354 45.64 13.84 -11.77
N GLN A 355 45.81 14.54 -10.65
CA GLN A 355 45.31 15.91 -10.48
C GLN A 355 45.91 16.89 -11.51
N ALA A 356 47.18 16.69 -11.90
CA ALA A 356 47.87 17.54 -12.86
C ALA A 356 47.34 17.35 -14.30
N ALA A 357 47.09 16.11 -14.71
CA ALA A 357 46.47 15.78 -15.99
C ALA A 357 45.05 16.35 -16.08
N ILE A 358 44.27 16.25 -15.01
CA ILE A 358 42.90 16.81 -14.94
C ILE A 358 42.94 18.34 -15.08
N ASP A 359 43.88 19.01 -14.40
CA ASP A 359 44.05 20.46 -14.53
C ASP A 359 44.37 20.89 -15.96
N ALA A 360 45.22 20.13 -16.66
CA ALA A 360 45.54 20.36 -18.07
C ALA A 360 44.31 20.17 -18.97
N LEU A 361 43.53 19.10 -18.75
CA LEU A 361 42.31 18.80 -19.52
C LEU A 361 41.22 19.87 -19.34
N VAL A 362 40.99 20.30 -18.09
CA VAL A 362 40.01 21.35 -17.77
C VAL A 362 40.45 22.71 -18.34
N LYS A 363 41.75 23.03 -18.27
CA LYS A 363 42.30 24.26 -18.86
C LYS A 363 42.17 24.27 -20.38
N ALA A 364 42.35 23.11 -21.01
CA ALA A 364 42.21 22.92 -22.45
C ALA A 364 40.75 22.84 -22.93
N LYS A 365 39.76 22.78 -22.02
CA LYS A 365 38.33 22.58 -22.33
C LYS A 365 38.09 21.38 -23.24
N ALA A 366 38.72 20.25 -22.92
CA ALA A 366 38.75 19.05 -23.76
C ALA A 366 37.37 18.38 -24.05
N GLY A 367 36.26 18.93 -23.55
CA GLY A 367 34.92 18.38 -23.75
C GLY A 367 34.68 17.16 -22.88
N ASP A 368 34.08 16.12 -23.44
CA ASP A 368 33.80 14.86 -22.74
C ASP A 368 35.00 13.92 -22.81
N ILE A 369 35.51 13.54 -21.65
CA ILE A 369 36.67 12.64 -21.50
C ILE A 369 36.18 11.20 -21.52
N PRO A 370 36.63 10.36 -22.48
CA PRO A 370 36.28 8.95 -22.54
C PRO A 370 37.07 8.15 -21.51
N ILE A 371 36.36 7.57 -20.55
CA ILE A 371 36.94 6.70 -19.51
C ILE A 371 36.50 5.26 -19.73
N ILE A 372 37.21 4.32 -19.10
CA ILE A 372 36.69 2.95 -18.98
C ILE A 372 35.36 3.03 -18.22
N PRO A 373 34.28 2.36 -18.70
CA PRO A 373 32.98 2.43 -18.05
C PRO A 373 33.05 2.08 -16.57
N TRP A 374 32.69 3.07 -15.75
CA TRP A 374 32.79 3.01 -14.31
C TRP A 374 31.39 3.11 -13.69
N VAL A 375 31.02 2.12 -12.88
CA VAL A 375 29.80 2.08 -12.09
C VAL A 375 30.00 2.88 -10.82
N SER A 376 29.37 4.05 -10.75
CA SER A 376 29.48 4.95 -9.61
C SER A 376 28.60 4.52 -8.43
N ASP A 377 28.92 4.98 -7.23
CA ASP A 377 28.07 4.88 -6.04
C ASP A 377 26.97 5.97 -6.00
N GLU A 378 26.94 6.85 -7.00
CA GLU A 378 25.86 7.83 -7.16
C GLU A 378 24.54 7.13 -7.53
N ILE A 379 23.56 7.23 -6.62
CA ILE A 379 22.21 6.69 -6.81
C ILE A 379 21.29 7.77 -7.37
N GLN A 380 20.67 7.49 -8.51
CA GLN A 380 19.65 8.34 -9.13
C GLN A 380 18.31 7.60 -9.23
N PHE A 381 17.24 8.27 -8.82
CA PHE A 381 15.88 7.75 -8.96
C PHE A 381 15.31 8.16 -10.30
N LEU A 382 14.85 7.20 -11.10
CA LEU A 382 14.28 7.45 -12.42
C LEU A 382 12.82 7.01 -12.47
N SER A 383 11.96 7.82 -13.08
CA SER A 383 10.60 7.40 -13.44
C SER A 383 10.63 6.49 -14.68
N ALA A 384 9.54 5.76 -14.92
CA ALA A 384 9.50 4.80 -16.03
C ALA A 384 9.77 5.44 -17.41
N ASP A 385 9.21 6.65 -17.63
CA ASP A 385 9.41 7.40 -18.88
C ASP A 385 10.80 8.05 -19.03
N GLU A 386 11.57 8.13 -17.94
CA GLU A 386 12.96 8.57 -17.97
C GLU A 386 13.89 7.39 -18.23
N GLU A 387 13.64 6.26 -17.57
CA GLU A 387 14.38 5.02 -17.74
C GLU A 387 14.36 4.50 -19.18
N ASP A 388 13.23 4.60 -19.87
CA ASP A 388 13.07 4.16 -21.28
C ASP A 388 14.05 4.79 -22.27
N ARG A 389 14.74 5.87 -21.88
CA ARG A 389 15.73 6.58 -22.69
C ARG A 389 17.11 5.95 -22.61
N TYR A 390 17.34 5.10 -21.61
CA TYR A 390 18.66 4.59 -21.26
C TYR A 390 18.76 3.08 -21.48
N ILE A 391 20.01 2.60 -21.46
CA ILE A 391 20.34 1.17 -21.42
C ILE A 391 20.82 0.86 -20.00
N VAL A 392 20.12 -0.06 -19.33
CA VAL A 392 20.34 -0.39 -17.92
C VAL A 392 20.92 -1.80 -17.78
N ALA A 393 22.06 -1.92 -17.10
CA ALA A 393 22.66 -3.20 -16.74
C ALA A 393 21.97 -3.85 -15.53
N GLN A 394 22.02 -5.18 -15.47
CA GLN A 394 21.51 -5.94 -14.32
C GLN A 394 22.44 -5.78 -13.10
N ALA A 395 21.88 -5.95 -11.89
CA ALA A 395 22.62 -5.78 -10.63
C ALA A 395 23.71 -6.85 -10.43
N ASN A 396 23.60 -8.00 -11.09
CA ASN A 396 24.56 -9.12 -11.02
C ASN A 396 25.66 -9.05 -12.08
N ALA A 397 25.72 -7.98 -12.89
CA ALA A 397 26.80 -7.82 -13.85
C ALA A 397 28.16 -7.79 -13.12
N PRO A 398 29.16 -8.57 -13.58
CA PRO A 398 30.44 -8.70 -12.89
C PRO A 398 31.24 -7.39 -12.98
N VAL A 399 31.56 -6.82 -11.82
CA VAL A 399 32.37 -5.60 -11.66
C VAL A 399 33.55 -5.84 -10.72
N ASP A 400 34.65 -5.13 -10.92
CA ASP A 400 35.81 -5.14 -10.01
C ASP A 400 35.57 -4.30 -8.75
N GLU A 401 36.53 -4.32 -7.81
CA GLU A 401 36.46 -3.53 -6.57
C GLU A 401 36.44 -2.01 -6.81
N ASN A 402 36.89 -1.56 -7.98
CA ASN A 402 36.89 -0.15 -8.37
C ASN A 402 35.63 0.25 -9.17
N GLY A 403 34.71 -0.70 -9.42
CA GLY A 403 33.46 -0.49 -10.15
C GLY A 403 33.56 -0.55 -11.68
N HIS A 404 34.63 -1.09 -12.27
CA HIS A 404 34.71 -1.33 -13.71
C HIS A 404 34.12 -2.69 -14.08
N PHE A 405 33.51 -2.79 -15.27
CA PHE A 405 33.01 -4.08 -15.77
C PHE A 405 34.17 -5.03 -16.11
N LEU A 406 34.04 -6.29 -15.71
CA LEU A 406 35.02 -7.35 -16.04
C LEU A 406 34.88 -7.87 -17.47
N GLU A 407 33.71 -7.69 -18.08
CA GLU A 407 33.38 -8.16 -19.43
C GLU A 407 33.17 -6.97 -20.39
N GLU A 408 33.49 -7.13 -21.67
CA GLU A 408 33.26 -6.08 -22.69
C GLU A 408 31.78 -5.92 -23.05
N ARG A 409 30.98 -6.96 -22.82
CA ARG A 409 29.54 -6.97 -23.10
C ARG A 409 28.82 -7.63 -21.94
N THR A 410 27.68 -7.05 -21.54
CA THR A 410 26.87 -7.58 -20.44
C THR A 410 25.38 -7.54 -20.78
N THR A 411 24.58 -8.30 -20.04
CA THR A 411 23.13 -8.32 -20.16
C THR A 411 22.54 -6.99 -19.69
N ALA A 412 21.77 -6.38 -20.57
CA ALA A 412 21.14 -5.09 -20.34
C ALA A 412 19.72 -5.07 -20.89
N ARG A 413 18.98 -4.02 -20.52
CA ARG A 413 17.61 -3.81 -20.96
C ARG A 413 17.37 -2.37 -21.38
N THR A 414 16.46 -2.20 -22.32
CA THR A 414 15.93 -0.89 -22.74
C THR A 414 14.48 -1.06 -23.17
N LYS A 415 13.57 -0.24 -22.64
CA LYS A 415 12.11 -0.41 -22.83
C LYS A 415 11.67 -1.85 -22.56
N ASN A 416 11.09 -2.52 -23.56
CA ASN A 416 10.66 -3.92 -23.54
C ASN A 416 11.69 -4.91 -24.14
N LEU A 417 12.90 -4.47 -24.48
CA LEU A 417 13.93 -5.29 -25.12
C LEU A 417 15.01 -5.71 -24.12
N PHE A 418 15.31 -7.00 -24.12
CA PHE A 418 16.46 -7.59 -23.44
C PHE A 418 17.58 -7.83 -24.45
N LEU A 419 18.77 -7.28 -24.20
CA LEU A 419 19.87 -7.35 -25.15
C LEU A 419 21.22 -7.49 -24.44
N VAL A 420 22.21 -8.01 -25.18
CA VAL A 420 23.60 -8.03 -24.72
C VAL A 420 24.29 -6.78 -25.26
N ALA A 421 24.45 -5.78 -24.40
CA ALA A 421 24.98 -4.46 -24.73
C ALA A 421 26.49 -4.40 -24.55
N ASP A 422 27.15 -3.56 -25.34
CA ASP A 422 28.52 -3.13 -25.06
C ASP A 422 28.53 -2.23 -23.83
N VAL A 423 29.48 -2.46 -22.89
CA VAL A 423 29.56 -1.73 -21.62
C VAL A 423 29.72 -0.22 -21.79
N ASN A 424 30.26 0.24 -22.92
CA ASN A 424 30.41 1.66 -23.21
C ASN A 424 29.09 2.38 -23.48
N ARG A 425 28.03 1.63 -23.82
CA ARG A 425 26.68 2.16 -24.08
C ARG A 425 25.77 2.10 -22.86
N ILE A 426 26.24 1.54 -21.76
CA ILE A 426 25.48 1.39 -20.53
C ILE A 426 25.59 2.68 -19.73
N GLU A 427 24.45 3.18 -19.31
CA GLU A 427 24.34 4.47 -18.61
C GLU A 427 23.90 4.32 -17.15
N TYR A 428 23.25 3.21 -16.83
CA TYR A 428 22.76 2.91 -15.49
C TYR A 428 22.92 1.42 -15.19
N MET A 429 23.00 1.09 -13.91
CA MET A 429 22.98 -0.28 -13.39
C MET A 429 21.99 -0.36 -12.22
N ASP A 430 21.29 -1.48 -12.11
CA ASP A 430 20.41 -1.76 -10.97
C ASP A 430 21.21 -1.74 -9.65
N VAL A 431 20.60 -1.26 -8.55
CA VAL A 431 21.29 -1.15 -7.24
C VAL A 431 21.37 -2.50 -6.54
N SER A 432 20.31 -3.29 -6.61
CA SER A 432 20.22 -4.58 -5.93
C SER A 432 19.25 -5.52 -6.66
N PRO A 433 19.50 -6.84 -6.71
CA PRO A 433 18.53 -7.80 -7.24
C PRO A 433 17.17 -7.72 -6.51
N LYS A 434 17.18 -7.40 -5.20
CA LYS A 434 15.98 -7.27 -4.36
C LYS A 434 15.07 -6.11 -4.75
N GLN A 435 15.55 -5.18 -5.59
CA GLN A 435 14.75 -4.03 -6.00
C GLN A 435 13.55 -4.40 -6.87
N THR A 436 13.59 -5.56 -7.51
CA THR A 436 12.55 -6.03 -8.44
C THR A 436 11.30 -6.54 -7.74
N VAL A 437 11.42 -6.98 -6.49
CA VAL A 437 10.37 -7.65 -5.72
C VAL A 437 9.92 -6.80 -4.54
N SER A 438 8.80 -7.17 -3.91
CA SER A 438 8.29 -6.54 -2.69
C SER A 438 8.99 -7.07 -1.45
N VAL A 439 8.71 -6.44 -0.30
CA VAL A 439 9.27 -6.84 1.00
C VAL A 439 8.91 -8.30 1.35
N ALA A 440 7.66 -8.73 1.14
CA ALA A 440 7.25 -10.11 1.44
C ALA A 440 7.92 -11.15 0.54
N THR A 441 8.07 -10.83 -0.75
CA THR A 441 8.75 -11.73 -1.70
C THR A 441 10.25 -11.75 -1.45
N ALA A 442 10.86 -10.64 -1.03
CA ALA A 442 12.27 -10.55 -0.69
C ALA A 442 12.68 -11.35 0.56
N LEU A 443 11.71 -11.80 1.38
CA LEU A 443 11.92 -12.65 2.56
C LEU A 443 11.98 -14.15 2.23
N ILE A 444 11.75 -14.53 0.97
CA ILE A 444 11.82 -15.92 0.51
C ILE A 444 13.29 -16.21 0.12
N PRO A 445 14.02 -17.07 0.85
CA PRO A 445 15.36 -17.49 0.44
C PRO A 445 15.26 -18.34 -0.83
N PHE A 446 16.32 -18.40 -1.64
CA PHE A 446 16.35 -19.22 -2.87
C PHE A 446 15.17 -18.97 -3.83
N LEU A 447 14.63 -17.76 -3.86
CA LEU A 447 13.49 -17.37 -4.69
C LEU A 447 13.71 -17.66 -6.17
N GLU A 448 14.95 -17.55 -6.65
CA GLU A 448 15.38 -17.86 -8.00
C GLU A 448 15.21 -19.34 -8.40
N HIS A 449 14.98 -20.23 -7.43
CA HIS A 449 14.73 -21.66 -7.63
C HIS A 449 13.25 -22.06 -7.49
N ASP A 450 12.37 -21.07 -7.32
CA ASP A 450 10.92 -21.30 -7.23
C ASP A 450 10.18 -20.79 -8.48
N ASP A 451 9.17 -21.54 -8.90
CA ASP A 451 8.18 -21.04 -9.87
C ASP A 451 7.46 -19.80 -9.32
N ALA A 452 7.21 -18.83 -10.21
CA ALA A 452 6.60 -17.55 -9.83
C ALA A 452 5.24 -17.69 -9.16
N ASN A 453 4.43 -18.69 -9.53
CA ASN A 453 3.13 -18.92 -8.88
C ASN A 453 3.30 -19.40 -7.43
N ARG A 454 4.37 -20.16 -7.16
CA ARG A 454 4.69 -20.62 -5.80
C ARG A 454 5.25 -19.49 -4.95
N ALA A 455 6.11 -18.66 -5.52
CA ALA A 455 6.57 -17.44 -4.86
C ALA A 455 5.42 -16.49 -4.53
N LEU A 456 4.42 -16.36 -5.42
CA LEU A 456 3.20 -15.57 -5.19
C LEU A 456 2.40 -16.13 -4.01
N MET A 457 2.16 -17.43 -4.01
CA MET A 457 1.48 -18.12 -2.89
C MET A 457 2.25 -17.95 -1.58
N GLY A 458 3.57 -18.14 -1.59
CA GLY A 458 4.45 -17.97 -0.45
C GLY A 458 4.40 -16.56 0.13
N SER A 459 4.51 -15.54 -0.72
CA SER A 459 4.40 -14.12 -0.33
C SER A 459 3.03 -13.82 0.32
N ASN A 460 1.95 -14.38 -0.23
CA ASN A 460 0.60 -14.20 0.30
C ASN A 460 0.35 -14.95 1.62
N MET A 461 0.92 -16.16 1.78
CA MET A 461 0.75 -16.97 2.98
C MET A 461 1.55 -16.45 4.17
N GLN A 462 2.73 -15.86 3.94
CA GLN A 462 3.50 -15.21 5.01
C GLN A 462 2.69 -14.12 5.75
N ARG A 463 1.83 -13.38 5.03
CA ARG A 463 0.93 -12.37 5.64
C ARG A 463 -0.17 -12.98 6.53
N GLN A 464 -0.43 -14.27 6.41
CA GLN A 464 -1.47 -14.98 7.17
C GLN A 464 -0.89 -15.71 8.39
N ALA A 465 0.43 -15.71 8.58
CA ALA A 465 1.08 -16.40 9.69
C ALA A 465 0.70 -15.74 11.03
N VAL A 466 0.09 -16.53 11.93
CA VAL A 466 -0.35 -16.04 13.24
C VAL A 466 0.85 -15.99 14.21
N PRO A 467 1.02 -14.91 14.99
CA PRO A 467 2.08 -14.80 15.98
C PRO A 467 2.02 -15.92 17.02
N LEU A 468 3.17 -16.55 17.24
CA LEU A 468 3.32 -17.66 18.17
C LEU A 468 3.63 -17.16 19.58
N VAL A 469 3.33 -17.98 20.58
CA VAL A 469 3.72 -17.71 21.97
C VAL A 469 5.23 -17.72 22.11
N VAL A 470 5.97 -18.53 21.36
CA VAL A 470 7.43 -18.43 21.33
C VAL A 470 7.84 -18.30 19.88
N THR A 471 8.46 -17.17 19.58
CA THR A 471 9.00 -16.83 18.26
C THR A 471 10.45 -17.26 18.17
N GLU A 472 10.90 -17.51 16.95
CA GLU A 472 12.28 -17.91 16.67
C GLU A 472 12.68 -17.34 15.32
N ALA A 473 13.85 -16.69 15.27
CA ALA A 473 14.37 -16.14 14.03
C ALA A 473 14.63 -17.26 13.00
N PRO A 474 14.40 -17.02 11.71
CA PRO A 474 14.64 -18.02 10.68
C PRO A 474 16.14 -18.31 10.57
N ILE A 475 16.55 -19.59 10.68
CA ILE A 475 17.95 -19.99 10.51
C ILE A 475 18.45 -19.64 9.10
N VAL A 476 17.59 -19.82 8.10
CA VAL A 476 17.86 -19.46 6.70
C VAL A 476 17.13 -18.15 6.38
N GLY A 477 17.80 -17.02 6.57
CA GLY A 477 17.29 -15.68 6.27
C GLY A 477 17.77 -15.12 4.93
N THR A 478 17.25 -13.95 4.58
CA THR A 478 17.66 -13.16 3.40
C THR A 478 18.39 -11.87 3.78
N GLY A 479 18.37 -11.49 5.05
CA GLY A 479 18.81 -10.18 5.57
C GLY A 479 17.77 -9.07 5.44
N MET A 480 16.55 -9.38 4.99
CA MET A 480 15.42 -8.44 4.93
C MET A 480 14.62 -8.42 6.26
N GLU A 481 14.81 -9.42 7.10
CA GLU A 481 14.06 -9.68 8.32
C GLU A 481 14.19 -8.54 9.33
N ALA A 482 15.42 -8.08 9.61
CA ALA A 482 15.68 -6.97 10.52
C ALA A 482 15.07 -5.64 10.03
N ALA A 483 15.17 -5.37 8.73
CA ALA A 483 14.58 -4.17 8.13
C ALA A 483 13.04 -4.21 8.18
N ALA A 484 12.44 -5.35 7.83
CA ALA A 484 10.99 -5.53 7.86
C ALA A 484 10.42 -5.42 9.29
N ALA A 485 11.11 -5.99 10.28
CA ALA A 485 10.70 -5.89 11.68
C ALA A 485 10.79 -4.46 12.21
N LYS A 486 11.91 -3.75 11.94
CA LYS A 486 12.10 -2.36 12.36
C LYS A 486 11.10 -1.41 11.71
N ASP A 487 10.88 -1.53 10.40
CA ASP A 487 10.02 -0.61 9.64
C ASP A 487 8.52 -0.89 9.83
N SER A 488 8.16 -2.06 10.38
CA SER A 488 6.77 -2.37 10.75
C SER A 488 6.25 -1.44 11.86
N GLY A 489 7.13 -1.01 12.77
CA GLY A 489 6.80 -0.22 13.97
C GLY A 489 6.47 -1.05 15.22
N GLU A 490 6.53 -2.38 15.14
CA GLU A 490 6.23 -3.29 16.25
C GLU A 490 7.40 -3.44 17.25
N LEU A 491 8.63 -3.21 16.79
CA LEU A 491 9.82 -3.17 17.65
C LEU A 491 9.91 -1.84 18.41
N ILE A 492 10.26 -1.89 19.69
CA ILE A 492 10.69 -0.70 20.42
C ILE A 492 12.16 -0.48 20.11
N VAL A 493 12.52 0.67 19.54
CA VAL A 493 13.90 0.97 19.14
C VAL A 493 14.42 2.20 19.89
N ALA A 494 15.67 2.14 20.35
CA ALA A 494 16.33 3.26 21.01
C ALA A 494 16.50 4.44 20.05
N LYS A 495 16.01 5.63 20.42
CA LYS A 495 16.17 6.86 19.62
C LYS A 495 17.55 7.48 19.77
N THR A 496 18.16 7.33 20.94
CA THR A 496 19.49 7.86 21.29
C THR A 496 20.34 6.78 21.92
N ALA A 497 21.66 6.95 21.85
CA ALA A 497 22.58 6.09 22.60
C ALA A 497 22.48 6.38 24.11
N GLY A 498 22.60 5.36 24.94
CA GLY A 498 22.48 5.51 26.38
C GLY A 498 22.51 4.19 27.13
N THR A 499 22.38 4.28 28.46
CA THR A 499 22.34 3.13 29.36
C THR A 499 20.92 2.84 29.82
N ILE A 500 20.50 1.57 29.79
CA ILE A 500 19.20 1.15 30.30
C ILE A 500 19.20 1.22 31.82
N VAL A 501 18.33 2.05 32.39
CA VAL A 501 18.19 2.22 33.84
C VAL A 501 17.24 1.16 34.41
N SER A 502 16.12 0.91 33.71
CA SER A 502 15.11 -0.05 34.13
C SER A 502 14.34 -0.59 32.92
N CYS A 503 14.01 -1.88 32.96
CA CYS A 503 13.19 -2.56 31.95
C CYS A 503 11.70 -2.66 32.35
N ALA A 504 11.35 -2.13 33.53
CA ALA A 504 10.01 -2.18 34.10
C ALA A 504 9.72 -0.90 34.90
N ALA A 505 9.97 0.26 34.28
CA ALA A 505 9.72 1.57 34.89
C ALA A 505 8.25 1.99 34.68
N PRO A 506 7.57 2.54 35.69
CA PRO A 506 6.25 3.16 35.51
C PRO A 506 6.34 4.40 34.59
N PRO A 507 5.22 4.83 34.00
CA PRO A 507 5.21 6.01 33.13
C PRO A 507 5.57 7.29 33.91
N PRO A 508 6.26 8.26 33.28
CA PRO A 508 6.51 9.57 33.89
C PRO A 508 5.20 10.28 34.24
N ALA A 509 5.13 10.92 35.42
CA ALA A 509 3.90 11.52 35.95
C ALA A 509 3.22 12.56 35.02
N ASP A 510 4.02 13.26 34.20
CA ASP A 510 3.50 14.28 33.27
C ASP A 510 3.14 13.74 31.87
N SER A 511 3.40 12.45 31.62
CA SER A 511 3.17 11.84 30.31
C SER A 511 1.68 11.67 30.01
N VAL A 512 1.34 11.64 28.71
CA VAL A 512 -0.03 11.31 28.26
C VAL A 512 -0.45 9.92 28.76
N ALA A 513 0.50 8.98 28.83
CA ALA A 513 0.29 7.65 29.39
C ALA A 513 -0.16 7.68 30.86
N ALA A 514 0.38 8.60 31.67
CA ALA A 514 -0.04 8.79 33.07
C ALA A 514 -1.44 9.42 33.21
N LYS A 515 -1.96 10.07 32.15
CA LYS A 515 -3.28 10.75 32.15
C LYS A 515 -4.41 9.91 31.56
N LEU A 516 -4.10 8.78 30.92
CA LEU A 516 -5.08 7.84 30.41
C LEU A 516 -5.54 6.93 31.57
N ASP A 517 -6.73 7.19 32.08
CA ASP A 517 -7.37 6.51 33.23
C ASP A 517 -7.77 5.04 32.93
N SER A 518 -7.34 4.49 31.80
CA SER A 518 -7.59 3.10 31.38
C SER A 518 -6.38 2.21 31.64
N PHE A 519 -6.16 1.92 32.93
CA PHE A 519 -5.65 0.65 33.44
C PHE A 519 -4.39 0.01 32.84
N LYS A 520 -3.40 0.78 32.40
CA LYS A 520 -2.08 0.22 32.22
C LYS A 520 -1.18 0.67 33.36
N ARG A 521 -0.84 -0.29 34.24
CA ARG A 521 0.53 -0.36 34.78
C ARG A 521 1.46 -0.60 33.59
N GLU A 522 1.61 0.44 32.77
CA GLU A 522 2.41 0.44 31.56
C GLU A 522 3.85 0.40 32.07
N LEU A 523 4.38 -0.80 32.21
CA LEU A 523 5.80 -0.98 32.46
C LEU A 523 6.49 -0.61 31.16
N GLY A 524 7.44 0.30 31.25
CA GLY A 524 8.23 0.76 30.14
C GLY A 524 9.72 0.56 30.37
N ILE A 525 10.47 0.80 29.30
CA ILE A 525 11.93 0.79 29.33
C ILE A 525 12.39 2.23 29.56
N LEU A 526 13.23 2.44 30.57
CA LEU A 526 13.83 3.72 30.91
C LEU A 526 15.28 3.72 30.45
N LEU A 527 15.60 4.62 29.53
CA LEU A 527 16.94 4.80 28.97
C LEU A 527 17.47 6.15 29.42
N LYS A 528 18.70 6.16 29.95
CA LYS A 528 19.45 7.37 30.28
C LYS A 528 20.40 7.70 29.12
N PRO A 529 20.16 8.78 28.36
CA PRO A 529 20.99 9.14 27.21
C PRO A 529 22.41 9.55 27.62
N ASP A 530 23.38 9.28 26.75
CA ASP A 530 24.78 9.69 26.97
C ASP A 530 25.01 11.20 26.79
N ASP A 531 24.12 11.86 26.04
CA ASP A 531 24.19 13.31 25.76
C ASP A 531 23.76 14.19 26.95
N GLY A 532 23.39 13.59 28.08
CA GLY A 532 22.93 14.29 29.29
C GLY A 532 21.50 14.84 29.17
N SER A 533 20.77 14.51 28.11
CA SER A 533 19.34 14.83 28.00
C SER A 533 18.51 14.05 29.03
N ALA A 534 17.25 14.46 29.20
CA ALA A 534 16.34 13.82 30.14
C ALA A 534 16.14 12.34 29.78
N GLU A 535 15.91 11.52 30.82
CA GLU A 535 15.64 10.09 30.65
C GLU A 535 14.45 9.86 29.71
N GLN A 536 14.62 8.90 28.80
CA GLN A 536 13.63 8.56 27.80
C GLN A 536 12.87 7.31 28.24
N TRP A 537 11.55 7.43 28.31
CA TRP A 537 10.67 6.32 28.65
C TRP A 537 9.96 5.79 27.41
N TYR A 538 10.01 4.47 27.23
CA TYR A 538 9.41 3.74 26.13
C TYR A 538 8.30 2.82 26.65
N ALA A 539 7.06 3.03 26.22
CA ALA A 539 5.92 2.20 26.62
C ALA A 539 6.03 0.78 26.01
N VAL A 540 5.74 -0.25 26.82
CA VAL A 540 5.68 -1.65 26.35
C VAL A 540 4.22 -2.11 26.33
N HIS A 541 3.78 -2.55 25.15
CA HIS A 541 2.44 -3.09 24.94
C HIS A 541 2.37 -4.56 25.38
N LYS A 542 1.31 -4.95 26.10
CA LYS A 542 1.13 -6.31 26.62
C LYS A 542 -0.31 -6.78 26.39
N PHE A 543 -0.43 -7.92 25.69
CA PHE A 543 -1.69 -8.65 25.49
C PHE A 543 -2.83 -7.80 24.92
N GLU A 544 -2.52 -6.96 23.93
CA GLU A 544 -3.53 -6.18 23.21
C GLU A 544 -4.13 -6.99 22.07
N ARG A 545 -5.42 -6.74 21.79
CA ARG A 545 -6.14 -7.38 20.69
C ARG A 545 -5.81 -6.70 19.36
N SER A 546 -5.45 -7.48 18.34
CA SER A 546 -5.36 -7.00 16.96
C SER A 546 -6.72 -6.98 16.25
N ASN A 547 -6.82 -6.32 15.09
CA ASN A 547 -8.04 -6.32 14.27
C ASN A 547 -8.52 -7.73 13.91
N GLN A 548 -7.60 -8.68 13.71
CA GLN A 548 -7.89 -10.07 13.34
C GLN A 548 -8.03 -10.99 14.57
N GLY A 549 -8.08 -10.44 15.78
CA GLY A 549 -8.22 -11.23 17.01
C GLY A 549 -6.95 -11.96 17.44
N THR A 550 -5.79 -11.60 16.89
CA THR A 550 -4.47 -12.09 17.37
C THR A 550 -3.99 -11.25 18.55
N CYS A 551 -2.90 -11.70 19.19
CA CYS A 551 -2.32 -11.05 20.35
C CYS A 551 -1.11 -10.18 19.97
N LEU A 552 -1.20 -8.88 20.24
CA LEU A 552 -0.10 -7.93 20.16
C LEU A 552 0.56 -7.82 21.55
N SER A 553 1.76 -8.38 21.69
CA SER A 553 2.47 -8.40 22.97
C SER A 553 3.96 -8.27 22.74
N GLN A 554 4.56 -7.26 23.36
CA GLN A 554 5.99 -6.97 23.25
C GLN A 554 6.79 -7.64 24.37
N ARG A 555 8.05 -7.97 24.11
CA ARG A 555 8.99 -8.62 25.03
C ARG A 555 10.27 -7.83 25.11
N VAL A 556 10.63 -7.39 26.31
CA VAL A 556 11.88 -6.66 26.52
C VAL A 556 13.05 -7.62 26.36
N ILE A 557 14.01 -7.26 25.50
CA ILE A 557 15.21 -8.07 25.22
C ILE A 557 16.46 -7.55 25.95
N VAL A 558 16.49 -6.25 26.26
CA VAL A 558 17.58 -5.61 27.00
C VAL A 558 17.45 -5.81 28.51
N LYS A 559 18.57 -5.68 29.22
CA LYS A 559 18.65 -5.73 30.69
C LYS A 559 19.03 -4.36 31.25
N ALA A 560 18.66 -4.13 32.50
CA ALA A 560 19.11 -2.94 33.22
C ALA A 560 20.63 -2.98 33.37
N GLY A 561 21.28 -1.87 33.02
CA GLY A 561 22.75 -1.73 32.95
C GLY A 561 23.32 -1.88 31.54
N ASP A 562 22.56 -2.38 30.56
CA ASP A 562 23.05 -2.50 29.18
C ASP A 562 23.25 -1.11 28.56
N HIS A 563 24.37 -0.94 27.85
CA HIS A 563 24.62 0.23 27.02
C HIS A 563 24.20 -0.06 25.58
N VAL A 564 23.37 0.81 25.01
CA VAL A 564 22.78 0.62 23.67
C VAL A 564 23.08 1.80 22.77
N ALA A 565 23.30 1.52 21.48
CA ALA A 565 23.41 2.55 20.46
C ALA A 565 22.03 3.01 19.96
N ALA A 566 21.97 4.21 19.38
CA ALA A 566 20.77 4.66 18.68
C ALA A 566 20.43 3.68 17.53
N GLY A 567 19.17 3.26 17.46
CA GLY A 567 18.69 2.29 16.49
C GLY A 567 18.69 0.83 16.96
N THR A 568 19.18 0.54 18.17
CA THR A 568 19.17 -0.81 18.76
C THR A 568 17.74 -1.19 19.21
N PRO A 569 17.23 -2.38 18.87
CA PRO A 569 15.97 -2.89 19.41
C PRO A 569 16.06 -3.07 20.94
N LEU A 570 15.06 -2.58 21.66
CA LEU A 570 14.91 -2.66 23.11
C LEU A 570 13.88 -3.71 23.52
N ALA A 571 12.84 -3.88 22.70
CA ALA A 571 11.84 -4.91 22.86
C ALA A 571 11.38 -5.46 21.50
N ASP A 572 11.21 -6.77 21.46
CA ASP A 572 10.56 -7.47 20.35
C ASP A 572 9.06 -7.30 20.41
N GLY A 573 8.42 -7.22 19.26
CA GLY A 573 6.97 -7.26 19.07
C GLY A 573 6.43 -8.68 18.78
N PRO A 574 5.14 -8.79 18.43
CA PRO A 574 4.56 -10.05 17.98
C PRO A 574 5.27 -10.53 16.71
N ALA A 575 5.56 -11.83 16.61
CA ALA A 575 6.25 -12.43 15.45
C ALA A 575 7.62 -11.79 15.14
N THR A 576 8.37 -11.40 16.17
CA THR A 576 9.77 -10.97 16.07
C THR A 576 10.63 -11.66 17.12
N SER A 577 11.94 -11.76 16.86
CA SER A 577 12.93 -12.38 17.74
C SER A 577 14.28 -11.70 17.55
N GLU A 578 14.85 -11.16 18.61
CA GLU A 578 16.15 -10.46 18.62
C GLU A 578 16.26 -9.34 17.58
N GLY A 579 15.16 -8.62 17.34
CA GLY A 579 15.09 -7.55 16.34
C GLY A 579 14.88 -8.03 14.90
N GLU A 580 14.74 -9.33 14.66
CA GLU A 580 14.41 -9.91 13.35
C GLU A 580 12.95 -10.33 13.25
N LEU A 581 12.44 -10.38 12.03
CA LEU A 581 11.09 -10.87 11.75
C LEU A 581 11.06 -12.40 11.88
N ALA A 582 10.21 -12.89 12.78
CA ALA A 582 10.08 -14.30 13.16
C ALA A 582 8.62 -14.74 13.05
N LEU A 583 8.17 -14.99 11.81
CA LEU A 583 6.76 -15.35 11.52
C LEU A 583 6.38 -16.76 11.98
N GLY A 584 7.36 -17.63 12.21
CA GLY A 584 7.15 -19.03 12.57
C GLY A 584 8.28 -19.57 13.44
N ARG A 585 8.54 -20.87 13.36
CA ARG A 585 9.68 -21.55 14.00
C ARG A 585 10.33 -22.52 13.03
N ASN A 586 11.62 -22.75 13.23
CA ASN A 586 12.38 -23.76 12.53
C ASN A 586 12.05 -25.14 13.13
N ILE A 587 11.88 -26.15 12.28
CA ILE A 587 11.52 -27.53 12.69
C ILE A 587 12.29 -28.54 11.85
N LEU A 588 12.54 -29.72 12.42
CA LEU A 588 13.19 -30.80 11.68
C LEU A 588 12.19 -31.48 10.73
N VAL A 589 12.47 -31.36 9.43
CA VAL A 589 11.60 -31.86 8.36
C VAL A 589 12.24 -33.04 7.61
N ALA A 590 11.45 -34.07 7.30
CA ALA A 590 11.83 -35.13 6.37
C ALA A 590 10.91 -35.17 5.14
N PHE A 591 11.50 -35.31 3.95
CA PHE A 591 10.78 -35.53 2.70
C PHE A 591 10.70 -37.02 2.39
N MET A 592 9.62 -37.68 2.78
CA MET A 592 9.37 -39.08 2.46
C MET A 592 7.88 -39.41 2.51
N PRO A 593 7.37 -40.35 1.70
CA PRO A 593 6.03 -40.88 1.90
C PRO A 593 5.97 -41.65 3.22
N TRP A 594 4.88 -41.47 3.99
CA TRP A 594 4.69 -42.15 5.27
C TRP A 594 3.26 -42.67 5.41
N GLU A 595 3.12 -43.99 5.25
CA GLU A 595 1.86 -44.75 5.41
C GLU A 595 0.61 -44.16 4.70
N GLY A 596 0.82 -43.30 3.69
CA GLY A 596 -0.25 -42.57 3.01
C GLY A 596 -0.86 -41.41 3.80
N TYR A 597 -0.40 -41.13 5.03
CA TYR A 597 -0.93 -40.03 5.83
C TYR A 597 -0.51 -38.64 5.34
N ASN A 598 0.56 -38.55 4.55
CA ASN A 598 0.98 -37.34 3.85
C ASN A 598 0.61 -37.38 2.36
N TYR A 599 -0.50 -38.03 2.00
CA TYR A 599 -1.03 -38.01 0.64
C TYR A 599 -1.41 -36.58 0.21
N GLU A 600 -1.13 -36.23 -1.06
CA GLU A 600 -1.29 -34.88 -1.59
C GLU A 600 -0.59 -33.79 -0.75
N ASP A 601 -1.38 -32.94 -0.09
CA ASP A 601 -0.95 -31.81 0.75
C ASP A 601 -1.15 -32.08 2.24
N ALA A 602 -1.42 -33.33 2.61
CA ALA A 602 -1.49 -33.70 4.01
C ALA A 602 -0.10 -33.62 4.66
N ILE A 603 -0.05 -33.09 5.87
CA ILE A 603 1.15 -32.96 6.69
C ILE A 603 1.02 -33.86 7.91
N LEU A 604 2.12 -34.52 8.26
CA LEU A 604 2.29 -35.24 9.51
C LEU A 604 3.16 -34.43 10.45
N ILE A 605 2.75 -34.30 11.70
CA ILE A 605 3.56 -33.67 12.75
C ILE A 605 3.75 -34.61 13.93
N SER A 606 4.89 -34.49 14.60
CA SER A 606 5.17 -35.18 15.84
C SER A 606 4.37 -34.59 17.00
N GLU A 607 3.98 -35.43 17.95
CA GLU A 607 3.40 -35.01 19.23
C GLU A 607 4.33 -34.06 20.00
N SER A 608 5.66 -34.14 19.81
CA SER A 608 6.62 -33.21 20.43
C SER A 608 6.29 -31.75 20.12
N VAL A 609 5.86 -31.46 18.89
CA VAL A 609 5.50 -30.11 18.42
C VAL A 609 4.33 -29.53 19.22
N VAL A 610 3.36 -30.37 19.58
CA VAL A 610 2.19 -30.00 20.39
C VAL A 610 2.56 -29.90 21.87
N ARG A 611 3.36 -30.84 22.36
CA ARG A 611 3.78 -30.94 23.76
C ARG A 611 4.65 -29.75 24.17
N GLU A 612 5.54 -29.31 23.29
CA GLU A 612 6.47 -28.18 23.49
C GLU A 612 5.85 -26.82 23.12
N ASP A 613 4.55 -26.79 22.81
CA ASP A 613 3.80 -25.58 22.43
C ASP A 613 4.44 -24.80 21.26
N LYS A 614 5.16 -25.47 20.34
CA LYS A 614 5.94 -24.82 19.28
C LYS A 614 5.09 -23.90 18.39
N TYR A 615 3.90 -24.36 17.98
CA TYR A 615 2.95 -23.60 17.17
C TYR A 615 1.70 -23.19 17.94
N THR A 616 1.85 -22.84 19.21
CA THR A 616 0.73 -22.32 20.00
C THR A 616 0.59 -20.81 19.82
N SER A 617 -0.63 -20.34 19.61
CA SER A 617 -0.99 -18.91 19.49
C SER A 617 -1.93 -18.47 20.61
N ILE A 618 -2.02 -17.15 20.81
CA ILE A 618 -3.00 -16.51 21.68
C ILE A 618 -3.97 -15.71 20.81
N HIS A 619 -5.25 -15.98 21.00
CA HIS A 619 -6.35 -15.26 20.36
C HIS A 619 -7.10 -14.46 21.41
N ILE A 620 -7.48 -13.23 21.10
CA ILE A 620 -8.23 -12.37 21.99
C ILE A 620 -9.55 -12.01 21.29
N GLU A 621 -10.62 -12.60 21.78
CA GLU A 621 -11.98 -12.36 21.30
C GLU A 621 -12.63 -11.23 22.11
N GLU A 622 -13.37 -10.39 21.41
CA GLU A 622 -14.13 -9.29 22.01
C GLU A 622 -15.61 -9.65 21.99
N TYR A 623 -16.22 -9.69 23.18
CA TYR A 623 -17.66 -9.87 23.34
C TYR A 623 -18.25 -8.59 23.91
N GLU A 624 -19.29 -8.05 23.28
CA GLU A 624 -19.93 -6.83 23.74
C GLU A 624 -21.43 -7.02 23.98
N ILE A 625 -21.95 -6.29 24.97
CA ILE A 625 -23.38 -6.23 25.26
C ILE A 625 -23.78 -4.81 25.65
N GLU A 626 -24.93 -4.40 25.15
CA GLU A 626 -25.53 -3.09 25.42
C GLU A 626 -26.76 -3.24 26.29
N ALA A 627 -26.92 -2.32 27.24
CA ALA A 627 -28.14 -2.06 27.98
C ALA A 627 -28.85 -0.85 27.37
N ARG A 628 -30.08 -1.07 26.89
CA ARG A 628 -30.85 -0.07 26.13
C ARG A 628 -32.15 0.33 26.83
N ASP A 629 -32.63 1.52 26.52
CA ASP A 629 -33.99 1.92 26.86
C ASP A 629 -34.99 1.26 25.90
N THR A 630 -35.83 0.38 26.43
CA THR A 630 -36.94 -0.22 25.65
C THR A 630 -38.26 0.48 25.95
N LYS A 631 -39.29 0.20 25.14
CA LYS A 631 -40.64 0.73 25.38
C LYS A 631 -41.27 0.25 26.70
N LEU A 632 -40.85 -0.91 27.19
CA LEU A 632 -41.39 -1.54 28.40
C LEU A 632 -40.59 -1.16 29.66
N GLY A 633 -39.45 -0.51 29.50
CA GLY A 633 -38.53 -0.13 30.57
C GLY A 633 -37.06 -0.25 30.13
N PRO A 634 -36.13 0.28 30.94
CA PRO A 634 -34.70 0.13 30.68
C PRO A 634 -34.26 -1.33 30.87
N GLU A 635 -33.35 -1.80 30.02
CA GLU A 635 -32.58 -3.01 30.30
C GLU A 635 -31.52 -2.72 31.38
N GLU A 636 -31.34 -3.64 32.31
CA GLU A 636 -30.44 -3.49 33.43
C GLU A 636 -29.32 -4.54 33.36
N ILE A 637 -28.08 -4.10 33.58
CA ILE A 637 -26.94 -4.99 33.82
C ILE A 637 -26.92 -5.29 35.31
N THR A 638 -27.12 -6.55 35.68
CA THR A 638 -27.26 -6.98 37.07
C THR A 638 -26.86 -8.44 37.26
N ARG A 639 -26.44 -8.77 38.48
CA ARG A 639 -26.20 -10.15 38.94
C ARG A 639 -27.50 -10.91 39.23
N ASP A 640 -28.60 -10.21 39.50
CA ASP A 640 -29.91 -10.79 39.83
C ASP A 640 -30.64 -11.28 38.56
N ILE A 641 -30.27 -12.47 38.09
CA ILE A 641 -30.77 -13.07 36.84
C ILE A 641 -31.78 -14.18 37.18
N PRO A 642 -33.00 -14.17 36.62
CA PRO A 642 -34.02 -15.18 36.92
C PRO A 642 -33.62 -16.57 36.40
N ASN A 643 -33.94 -17.62 37.17
CA ASN A 643 -33.76 -19.04 36.81
C ASN A 643 -32.29 -19.46 36.55
N VAL A 644 -31.32 -18.74 37.13
CA VAL A 644 -29.89 -19.09 37.05
C VAL A 644 -29.40 -19.55 38.43
N SER A 645 -28.62 -20.63 38.46
CA SER A 645 -28.05 -21.16 39.71
C SER A 645 -26.89 -20.29 40.23
N ASP A 646 -26.68 -20.27 41.55
CA ASP A 646 -25.56 -19.52 42.16
C ASP A 646 -24.19 -19.97 41.67
N GLU A 647 -24.04 -21.24 41.26
CA GLU A 647 -22.79 -21.77 40.69
C GLU A 647 -22.41 -21.07 39.39
N THR A 648 -23.39 -20.80 38.53
CA THR A 648 -23.19 -20.07 37.26
C THR A 648 -22.86 -18.58 37.49
N LEU A 649 -23.24 -18.03 38.64
CA LEU A 649 -22.99 -16.62 39.01
C LEU A 649 -21.65 -16.43 39.75
N LYS A 650 -20.91 -17.50 40.03
CA LYS A 650 -19.66 -17.46 40.82
C LYS A 650 -18.62 -16.49 40.27
N ASN A 651 -18.49 -16.41 38.94
CA ASN A 651 -17.47 -15.61 38.26
C ASN A 651 -17.90 -14.15 38.02
N LEU A 652 -19.14 -13.78 38.35
CA LEU A 652 -19.64 -12.41 38.22
C LEU A 652 -19.34 -11.61 39.49
N ASP A 653 -19.22 -10.29 39.33
CA ASP A 653 -19.15 -9.32 40.43
C ASP A 653 -20.56 -8.95 40.96
N GLU A 654 -20.62 -7.97 41.86
CA GLU A 654 -21.88 -7.45 42.42
C GLU A 654 -22.77 -6.76 41.37
N ARG A 655 -22.17 -6.24 40.29
CA ARG A 655 -22.86 -5.59 39.17
C ARG A 655 -23.34 -6.58 38.12
N GLY A 656 -22.94 -7.85 38.22
CA GLY A 656 -23.24 -8.89 37.23
C GLY A 656 -22.25 -8.93 36.07
N ILE A 657 -21.02 -8.44 36.25
CA ILE A 657 -19.96 -8.43 35.24
C ILE A 657 -18.86 -9.39 35.66
N VAL A 658 -18.33 -10.18 34.72
CA VAL A 658 -17.30 -11.17 35.00
C VAL A 658 -16.00 -10.55 35.53
N TYR A 659 -15.35 -11.22 36.48
CA TYR A 659 -14.05 -10.81 37.00
C TYR A 659 -12.93 -10.99 35.96
N ILE A 660 -12.01 -10.02 35.91
CA ILE A 660 -10.75 -10.15 35.17
C ILE A 660 -9.93 -11.27 35.83
N GLY A 661 -9.41 -12.18 35.01
CA GLY A 661 -8.69 -13.39 35.43
C GLY A 661 -9.58 -14.61 35.64
N ALA A 662 -10.90 -14.49 35.50
CA ALA A 662 -11.79 -15.65 35.54
C ALA A 662 -11.57 -16.55 34.32
N GLU A 663 -11.46 -17.86 34.57
CA GLU A 663 -11.52 -18.87 33.51
C GLU A 663 -12.98 -19.15 33.19
N VAL A 664 -13.32 -19.07 31.90
CA VAL A 664 -14.68 -19.19 31.39
C VAL A 664 -14.80 -20.31 30.37
N HIS A 665 -15.93 -21.00 30.42
CA HIS A 665 -16.28 -22.12 29.58
C HIS A 665 -17.55 -21.84 28.77
N PRO A 666 -17.83 -22.63 27.71
CA PRO A 666 -19.05 -22.50 26.93
C PRO A 666 -20.31 -22.44 27.82
N GLY A 667 -21.13 -21.40 27.65
CA GLY A 667 -22.38 -21.21 28.39
C GLY A 667 -22.27 -20.35 29.66
N ASP A 668 -21.06 -20.09 30.15
CA ASP A 668 -20.83 -19.19 31.29
C ASP A 668 -21.29 -17.77 30.98
N ILE A 669 -21.78 -17.06 32.00
CA ILE A 669 -22.26 -15.69 31.87
C ILE A 669 -21.06 -14.74 32.00
N LEU A 670 -20.84 -13.92 30.97
CA LEU A 670 -19.83 -12.86 30.98
C LEU A 670 -20.41 -11.56 31.56
N VAL A 671 -21.65 -11.24 31.18
CA VAL A 671 -22.35 -10.05 31.67
C VAL A 671 -23.83 -10.39 31.83
N GLY A 672 -24.30 -10.33 33.07
CA GLY A 672 -25.70 -10.47 33.43
C GLY A 672 -26.51 -9.29 32.91
N LYS A 673 -27.53 -9.57 32.09
CA LYS A 673 -28.47 -8.58 31.58
C LYS A 673 -29.90 -9.08 31.69
N ILE A 674 -30.78 -8.22 32.19
CA ILE A 674 -32.21 -8.47 32.25
C ILE A 674 -32.97 -7.47 31.37
N THR A 675 -33.97 -7.97 30.64
CA THR A 675 -34.86 -7.15 29.81
C THR A 675 -36.28 -7.21 30.39
N PRO A 676 -36.97 -6.07 30.61
CA PRO A 676 -38.36 -6.06 31.02
C PRO A 676 -39.26 -6.79 30.02
N LYS A 677 -40.11 -7.70 30.51
CA LYS A 677 -41.06 -8.46 29.71
C LYS A 677 -42.47 -7.90 29.95
N GLY A 678 -43.26 -7.78 28.88
CA GLY A 678 -44.68 -7.47 29.02
C GLY A 678 -45.45 -8.64 29.61
N GLU A 679 -46.57 -8.35 30.26
CA GLU A 679 -47.44 -9.36 30.88
C GLU A 679 -47.93 -10.34 29.80
N SER A 680 -47.49 -11.60 29.87
CA SER A 680 -47.94 -12.67 28.98
C SER A 680 -49.15 -13.36 29.58
N GLU A 681 -50.19 -13.62 28.78
CA GLU A 681 -51.32 -14.46 29.20
C GLU A 681 -50.82 -15.87 29.54
N LEU A 682 -50.74 -16.17 30.83
CA LEU A 682 -50.38 -17.49 31.34
C LEU A 682 -51.48 -18.51 31.02
N SER A 683 -51.10 -19.74 30.65
CA SER A 683 -52.06 -20.84 30.48
C SER A 683 -52.73 -21.19 31.82
N ALA A 684 -53.83 -21.96 31.78
CA ALA A 684 -54.51 -22.40 33.01
C ALA A 684 -53.57 -23.23 33.91
N GLU A 685 -52.70 -24.05 33.32
CA GLU A 685 -51.68 -24.86 33.99
C GLU A 685 -50.59 -23.99 34.64
N GLU A 686 -50.09 -22.96 33.93
CA GLU A 686 -49.08 -22.04 34.46
C GLU A 686 -49.65 -21.16 35.58
N ARG A 687 -50.92 -20.74 35.47
CA ARG A 687 -51.63 -20.03 36.55
C ARG A 687 -51.77 -20.90 37.80
N LEU A 688 -52.09 -22.18 37.62
CA LEU A 688 -52.17 -23.14 38.72
C LEU A 688 -50.80 -23.37 39.38
N LEU A 689 -49.74 -23.56 38.59
CA LEU A 689 -48.37 -23.69 39.10
C LEU A 689 -47.94 -22.46 39.90
N ARG A 690 -48.21 -21.25 39.40
CA ARG A 690 -47.90 -19.99 40.10
C ARG A 690 -48.67 -19.86 41.42
N ALA A 691 -49.91 -20.35 41.47
CA ALA A 691 -50.72 -20.37 42.68
C ALA A 691 -50.24 -21.41 43.72
N ILE A 692 -49.67 -22.54 43.28
CA ILE A 692 -49.14 -23.59 44.15
C ILE A 692 -47.78 -23.19 44.74
N PHE A 693 -46.85 -22.67 43.93
CA PHE A 693 -45.47 -22.39 44.35
C PHE A 693 -45.26 -20.96 44.89
N GLY A 694 -46.23 -20.06 44.70
CA GLY A 694 -46.14 -18.69 45.22
C GLY A 694 -45.01 -17.84 44.61
N GLU A 695 -44.33 -18.34 43.58
CA GLU A 695 -43.24 -17.64 42.90
C GLU A 695 -43.78 -16.45 42.11
N LYS A 696 -43.67 -15.25 42.70
CA LYS A 696 -43.69 -14.00 41.93
C LYS A 696 -42.35 -13.87 41.22
N ALA A 697 -42.17 -14.61 40.13
CA ALA A 697 -41.06 -14.36 39.22
C ALA A 697 -41.14 -12.90 38.76
N ARG A 698 -40.04 -12.16 38.93
CA ARG A 698 -39.87 -10.80 38.41
C ARG A 698 -40.14 -10.86 36.90
N GLU A 699 -40.93 -9.94 36.35
CA GLU A 699 -41.35 -9.95 34.92
C GLU A 699 -40.22 -9.49 33.99
N VAL A 700 -39.09 -10.17 34.10
CA VAL A 700 -37.87 -9.87 33.36
C VAL A 700 -37.37 -11.15 32.70
N ARG A 701 -36.74 -10.99 31.53
CA ARG A 701 -36.15 -12.08 30.77
C ARG A 701 -34.63 -11.99 30.87
N ASP A 702 -33.97 -13.13 31.03
CA ASP A 702 -32.52 -13.25 30.86
C ASP A 702 -32.13 -12.94 29.39
N SER A 703 -31.36 -11.88 29.22
CA SER A 703 -30.76 -11.44 27.95
C SER A 703 -29.25 -11.27 28.08
N SER A 704 -28.64 -12.01 29.02
CA SER A 704 -27.23 -11.94 29.39
C SER A 704 -26.29 -12.35 28.25
N LEU A 705 -25.07 -11.79 28.30
CA LEU A 705 -23.97 -12.18 27.43
C LEU A 705 -23.36 -13.47 27.96
N ARG A 706 -23.29 -14.50 27.11
CA ARG A 706 -22.72 -15.81 27.45
C ARG A 706 -21.59 -16.16 26.50
N VAL A 707 -20.64 -16.96 26.98
CA VAL A 707 -19.57 -17.51 26.14
C VAL A 707 -20.18 -18.44 25.07
N PRO A 708 -19.87 -18.24 23.78
CA PRO A 708 -20.35 -19.11 22.71
C PRO A 708 -19.93 -20.58 22.87
N HIS A 709 -20.65 -21.47 22.21
CA HIS A 709 -20.31 -22.89 22.20
C HIS A 709 -18.93 -23.11 21.54
N GLY A 710 -18.06 -23.89 22.20
CA GLY A 710 -16.72 -24.21 21.71
C GLY A 710 -15.64 -23.18 22.08
N GLU A 711 -16.02 -22.00 22.57
CA GLU A 711 -15.08 -20.98 23.04
C GLU A 711 -14.79 -21.16 24.53
N ARG A 712 -13.52 -20.98 24.90
CA ARG A 712 -13.05 -21.04 26.29
C ARG A 712 -11.83 -20.17 26.43
N GLY A 713 -11.59 -19.64 27.62
CA GLY A 713 -10.42 -18.83 27.84
C GLY A 713 -10.42 -18.13 29.19
N ILE A 714 -9.53 -17.16 29.31
CA ILE A 714 -9.39 -16.34 30.51
C ILE A 714 -9.82 -14.93 30.15
N VAL A 715 -10.65 -14.32 30.99
CA VAL A 715 -11.01 -12.91 30.84
C VAL A 715 -9.76 -12.06 31.11
N VAL A 716 -9.30 -11.33 30.11
CA VAL A 716 -8.10 -10.48 30.21
C VAL A 716 -8.41 -9.03 30.48
N ASP A 717 -9.57 -8.55 30.02
CA ASP A 717 -9.97 -7.16 30.18
C ASP A 717 -11.50 -7.01 30.12
N VAL A 718 -12.02 -5.98 30.80
CA VAL A 718 -13.43 -5.60 30.76
C VAL A 718 -13.54 -4.08 30.71
N LYS A 719 -14.14 -3.57 29.64
CA LYS A 719 -14.37 -2.12 29.45
C LYS A 719 -15.84 -1.80 29.60
N ILE A 720 -16.12 -0.78 30.41
CA ILE A 720 -17.48 -0.32 30.67
C ILE A 720 -17.57 1.13 30.19
N PHE A 721 -18.49 1.37 29.26
CA PHE A 721 -18.82 2.70 28.77
C PHE A 721 -20.22 3.05 29.26
N SER A 722 -20.39 4.24 29.81
CA SER A 722 -21.69 4.68 30.31
C SER A 722 -22.00 6.09 29.84
N ARG A 723 -23.30 6.39 29.73
CA ARG A 723 -23.74 7.75 29.43
C ARG A 723 -23.42 8.71 30.57
N GLU A 724 -23.31 8.20 31.80
CA GLU A 724 -22.96 8.98 33.00
C GLU A 724 -21.50 9.46 32.98
N THR A 725 -20.59 8.63 32.47
CA THR A 725 -19.18 8.97 32.25
C THR A 725 -18.96 9.87 31.02
N LYS A 726 -20.04 10.31 30.36
CA LYS A 726 -20.06 11.14 29.14
C LYS A 726 -19.39 10.48 27.93
N ASP A 727 -19.41 9.15 27.87
CA ASP A 727 -18.95 8.43 26.68
C ASP A 727 -19.93 8.62 25.51
N GLU A 728 -19.41 8.69 24.28
CA GLU A 728 -20.23 8.75 23.07
C GLU A 728 -20.85 7.37 22.77
N LEU A 729 -22.07 7.15 23.25
CA LEU A 729 -22.86 5.93 23.00
C LEU A 729 -23.93 6.16 21.93
N ALA A 730 -24.36 5.06 21.28
CA ALA A 730 -25.45 5.11 20.32
C ALA A 730 -26.77 5.61 20.97
N PRO A 731 -27.67 6.27 20.22
CA PRO A 731 -28.94 6.73 20.75
C PRO A 731 -29.77 5.58 21.35
N GLY A 732 -30.13 5.72 22.62
CA GLY A 732 -30.92 4.72 23.36
C GLY A 732 -30.09 3.66 24.09
N VAL A 733 -28.75 3.71 24.01
CA VAL A 733 -27.84 2.89 24.82
C VAL A 733 -27.45 3.66 26.07
N ASN A 734 -27.67 3.06 27.23
CA ASN A 734 -27.31 3.64 28.54
C ASN A 734 -25.91 3.20 28.98
N GLN A 735 -25.61 1.92 28.78
CA GLN A 735 -24.35 1.30 29.15
C GLN A 735 -23.95 0.26 28.11
N LEU A 736 -22.65 0.20 27.80
CA LEU A 736 -22.02 -0.80 26.94
C LEU A 736 -20.91 -1.46 27.74
N VAL A 737 -20.91 -2.79 27.81
CA VAL A 737 -19.84 -3.57 28.44
C VAL A 737 -19.17 -4.43 27.38
N ARG A 738 -17.85 -4.33 27.30
CA ARG A 738 -16.99 -5.16 26.45
C ARG A 738 -16.12 -6.05 27.31
N VAL A 739 -16.11 -7.33 27.01
CA VAL A 739 -15.32 -8.35 27.70
C VAL A 739 -14.35 -8.96 26.69
N TYR A 740 -13.08 -8.95 27.04
CA TYR A 740 -12.01 -9.54 26.25
C TYR A 740 -11.62 -10.88 26.84
N VAL A 741 -11.73 -11.94 26.04
CA VAL A 741 -11.40 -13.31 26.46
C VAL A 741 -10.21 -13.78 25.65
N ALA A 742 -9.11 -14.10 26.33
CA ALA A 742 -7.93 -14.66 25.72
C ALA A 742 -7.99 -16.19 25.73
N GLN A 743 -7.78 -16.79 24.56
CA GLN A 743 -7.74 -18.23 24.35
C GLN A 743 -6.38 -18.64 23.83
N LYS A 744 -5.79 -19.65 24.46
CA LYS A 744 -4.58 -20.32 23.96
C LYS A 744 -5.00 -21.43 22.99
N ARG A 745 -4.64 -21.31 21.72
CA ARG A 745 -4.93 -22.32 20.68
C ARG A 745 -3.65 -23.08 20.35
N LYS A 746 -3.66 -24.38 20.68
CA LYS A 746 -2.59 -25.30 20.28
C LYS A 746 -2.84 -25.79 18.86
N ILE A 747 -1.77 -26.13 18.16
CA ILE A 747 -1.85 -26.76 16.83
C ILE A 747 -2.62 -28.09 16.93
N ALA A 748 -3.56 -28.30 16.01
CA ALA A 748 -4.45 -29.45 15.99
C ALA A 748 -4.59 -30.04 14.58
N GLN A 749 -5.16 -31.25 14.52
CA GLN A 749 -5.55 -31.86 13.25
C GLN A 749 -6.59 -30.97 12.53
N GLY A 750 -6.39 -30.77 11.23
CA GLY A 750 -7.21 -29.86 10.43
C GLY A 750 -6.66 -28.44 10.32
N ASP A 751 -5.68 -28.05 11.15
CA ASP A 751 -5.01 -26.76 11.00
C ASP A 751 -4.14 -26.74 9.74
N LYS A 752 -4.02 -25.56 9.14
CA LYS A 752 -3.24 -25.32 7.93
C LYS A 752 -1.85 -24.79 8.28
N MET A 753 -0.82 -25.45 7.76
CA MET A 753 0.56 -24.98 7.79
C MET A 753 1.04 -24.63 6.39
N ALA A 754 2.04 -23.75 6.31
CA ALA A 754 2.68 -23.39 5.05
C ALA A 754 4.15 -23.00 5.27
N GLY A 755 4.98 -23.27 4.26
CA GLY A 755 6.33 -22.73 4.16
C GLY A 755 6.37 -21.45 3.30
N ARG A 756 7.55 -20.82 3.26
CA ARG A 756 7.77 -19.58 2.47
C ARG A 756 7.75 -19.82 0.96
N HIS A 757 7.95 -21.05 0.52
CA HIS A 757 8.05 -21.47 -0.88
C HIS A 757 6.70 -21.85 -1.52
N GLY A 758 5.58 -21.37 -0.97
CA GLY A 758 4.23 -21.66 -1.47
C GLY A 758 3.78 -23.12 -1.32
N ASN A 759 4.51 -23.93 -0.54
CA ASN A 759 4.07 -25.22 -0.05
C ASN A 759 3.08 -24.99 1.09
N LYS A 760 1.89 -25.59 0.98
CA LYS A 760 0.84 -25.55 2.00
C LYS A 760 0.36 -26.97 2.25
N GLY A 761 -0.12 -27.19 3.46
CA GLY A 761 -0.76 -28.44 3.79
C GLY A 761 -1.61 -28.36 5.03
N VAL A 762 -2.46 -29.38 5.19
CA VAL A 762 -3.35 -29.53 6.33
C VAL A 762 -2.82 -30.67 7.20
N ILE A 763 -2.78 -30.46 8.51
CA ILE A 763 -2.33 -31.51 9.43
C ILE A 763 -3.35 -32.64 9.39
N ALA A 764 -2.92 -33.77 8.83
CA ALA A 764 -3.76 -34.95 8.71
C ALA A 764 -3.66 -35.84 9.95
N ARG A 765 -2.50 -35.89 10.61
CA ARG A 765 -2.33 -36.65 11.85
C ARG A 765 -1.19 -36.09 12.70
N ILE A 766 -1.37 -36.19 14.01
CA ILE A 766 -0.33 -35.99 15.01
C ILE A 766 0.11 -37.38 15.44
N LEU A 767 1.36 -37.75 15.19
CA LEU A 767 1.91 -39.07 15.51
C LEU A 767 2.67 -39.03 16.84
N PRO A 768 2.59 -40.09 17.65
CA PRO A 768 3.48 -40.27 18.81
C PRO A 768 4.94 -40.17 18.39
N THR A 769 5.80 -39.67 19.29
CA THR A 769 7.23 -39.46 19.01
C THR A 769 7.97 -40.74 18.61
N GLU A 770 7.54 -41.88 19.15
CA GLU A 770 8.06 -43.22 18.90
C GLU A 770 7.70 -43.78 17.52
N ASP A 771 6.62 -43.27 16.91
CA ASP A 771 6.17 -43.66 15.56
C ASP A 771 6.79 -42.78 14.47
N MET A 772 7.50 -41.70 14.84
CA MET A 772 8.14 -40.80 13.89
C MET A 772 9.44 -41.41 13.35
N PRO A 773 9.80 -41.14 12.08
CA PRO A 773 11.14 -41.38 11.58
C PRO A 773 12.17 -40.68 12.46
N TYR A 774 13.33 -41.30 12.68
CA TYR A 774 14.38 -40.75 13.53
C TYR A 774 15.75 -40.79 12.83
N MET A 775 16.61 -39.88 13.25
CA MET A 775 17.98 -39.75 12.82
C MET A 775 18.86 -40.84 13.46
N PRO A 776 20.08 -41.12 12.95
CA PRO A 776 20.94 -42.17 13.49
C PRO A 776 21.33 -42.01 14.98
N ASP A 777 21.24 -40.79 15.52
CA ASP A 777 21.45 -40.45 16.93
C ASP A 777 20.21 -40.69 17.83
N GLY A 778 19.08 -41.09 17.23
CA GLY A 778 17.81 -41.30 17.90
C GLY A 778 16.89 -40.07 17.94
N THR A 779 17.29 -38.93 17.37
CA THR A 779 16.45 -37.72 17.34
C THR A 779 15.26 -37.92 16.37
N PRO A 780 14.00 -37.87 16.84
CA PRO A 780 12.85 -38.00 15.96
C PRO A 780 12.65 -36.75 15.10
N VAL A 781 12.18 -36.95 13.87
CA VAL A 781 11.75 -35.89 12.97
C VAL A 781 10.46 -35.26 13.50
N GLU A 782 10.28 -33.96 13.28
CA GLU A 782 9.13 -33.22 13.80
C GLU A 782 8.01 -33.07 12.79
N LEU A 783 8.33 -33.08 11.49
CA LEU A 783 7.37 -32.93 10.41
C LEU A 783 7.78 -33.78 9.20
N VAL A 784 6.81 -34.49 8.62
CA VAL A 784 7.04 -35.29 7.40
C VAL A 784 6.24 -34.71 6.23
N LEU A 785 6.94 -34.34 5.16
CA LEU A 785 6.38 -33.83 3.91
C LEU A 785 6.45 -34.87 2.80
N ASN A 786 5.50 -34.78 1.87
CA ASN A 786 5.49 -35.60 0.68
C ASN A 786 6.51 -35.09 -0.36
N PRO A 787 7.49 -35.91 -0.78
CA PRO A 787 8.47 -35.49 -1.77
C PRO A 787 7.86 -35.25 -3.16
N LEU A 788 6.73 -35.88 -3.50
CA LEU A 788 6.09 -35.75 -4.82
C LEU A 788 5.54 -34.33 -5.09
N GLY A 789 5.28 -33.57 -4.02
CA GLY A 789 4.83 -32.20 -4.11
C GLY A 789 5.89 -31.24 -4.66
N VAL A 790 7.18 -31.56 -4.52
CA VAL A 790 8.27 -30.64 -4.90
C VAL A 790 8.47 -30.57 -6.43
N PRO A 791 8.66 -31.70 -7.16
CA PRO A 791 8.91 -31.63 -8.60
C PRO A 791 7.71 -31.10 -9.39
N SER A 792 6.50 -31.47 -8.99
CA SER A 792 5.26 -31.06 -9.67
C SER A 792 4.96 -29.56 -9.52
N ARG A 793 5.45 -28.93 -8.44
CA ARG A 793 5.22 -27.52 -8.14
C ARG A 793 6.41 -26.63 -8.47
N MET A 794 7.55 -27.22 -8.80
CA MET A 794 8.78 -26.53 -9.17
C MET A 794 9.20 -25.47 -8.13
N ASN A 795 9.07 -25.80 -6.85
CA ASN A 795 9.54 -24.97 -5.74
C ASN A 795 10.71 -25.65 -5.02
N LEU A 796 11.84 -25.73 -5.74
CA LEU A 796 13.06 -26.38 -5.26
C LEU A 796 13.72 -25.59 -4.11
N GLY A 797 13.38 -24.31 -3.95
CA GLY A 797 13.91 -23.47 -2.87
C GLY A 797 13.73 -24.10 -1.48
N GLN A 798 12.60 -24.79 -1.23
CA GLN A 798 12.35 -25.44 0.07
C GLN A 798 13.34 -26.58 0.38
N VAL A 799 13.86 -27.27 -0.64
CA VAL A 799 14.84 -28.35 -0.47
C VAL A 799 16.20 -27.75 -0.18
N LEU A 800 16.56 -26.67 -0.87
CA LEU A 800 17.78 -25.91 -0.61
C LEU A 800 17.77 -25.27 0.79
N GLU A 801 16.63 -24.73 1.20
CA GLU A 801 16.39 -24.22 2.56
C GLU A 801 16.59 -25.34 3.59
N THR A 802 16.06 -26.54 3.34
CA THR A 802 16.25 -27.70 4.23
C THR A 802 17.71 -28.12 4.33
N HIS A 803 18.43 -28.20 3.19
CA HIS A 803 19.86 -28.54 3.20
C HIS A 803 20.71 -27.48 3.92
N LEU A 804 20.47 -26.19 3.66
CA LEU A 804 21.21 -25.11 4.31
C LEU A 804 20.88 -25.03 5.80
N GLY A 805 19.62 -25.22 6.18
CA GLY A 805 19.20 -25.28 7.58
C GLY A 805 19.85 -26.46 8.31
N TRP A 806 19.95 -27.62 7.67
CA TRP A 806 20.67 -28.79 8.22
C TRP A 806 22.17 -28.51 8.39
N ALA A 807 22.80 -27.89 7.39
CA ALA A 807 24.20 -27.50 7.48
C ALA A 807 24.45 -26.47 8.60
N ALA A 808 23.58 -25.47 8.73
CA ALA A 808 23.65 -24.48 9.81
C ALA A 808 23.48 -25.15 11.19
N HIS A 809 22.49 -26.04 11.35
CA HIS A 809 22.30 -26.78 12.59
C HIS A 809 23.53 -27.61 12.99
N ALA A 810 24.22 -28.21 12.02
CA ALA A 810 25.45 -28.96 12.27
C ALA A 810 26.65 -28.08 12.67
N LEU A 811 26.65 -26.79 12.31
CA LEU A 811 27.71 -25.84 12.68
C LEU A 811 27.53 -25.28 14.11
N GLY A 812 26.34 -25.43 14.69
CA GLY A 812 25.94 -24.81 15.97
C GLY A 812 25.51 -23.36 15.79
#